data_AF-A0A3L9DV59-F1
#
_entry.id   AF-A0A3L9DV59-F1
#
_cell.length_a   1.000
_cell.length_b   1.000
_cell.length_c   1.000
_cell.angle_alpha   90.00
_cell.angle_beta   90.00
_cell.angle_gamma   90.00
#
_symmetry.space_group_name_H-M   'P 1'
#
loop_
_entity.id
_entity.type
_entity.pdbx_description
1 polymer ?
#
loop_
_entity_poly.entity_id
_entity_poly.type
_entity_poly.pdbx_seq_one_letter_code
_entity_poly.pdbx_strand_id
1 'polypeptide(L)'
;MLIAFNCLKKSSSIKNYIKKERGIMVKKLIKILALVALLFSYLVPVVQVVRAEEAKTTNVTIHKIKLDNLAKWKMLKPQEDGTYVGDDGSIYNGNKLQNIDQYFGAGAEELSGVTFTYWLVKNRTQYEKMVKNPGQYDTVEKVKQELQEEGLETQPTGQSGVEVELLPGLYWVVENFGSYIGPNGETLSDSAAVPFGLELPAFNKDGNPIENLHVYPKNTITKPKIDKDFKGKANAEKPNKDKELRSQTVGDIVAYDIETLIPVGTRYATSKWSDQMTEGLTLNKDSFEVSIGGGPVSKTDYKLTTTETGFELELTKEGLNKVNGQVKETKIKISYSATVNKKVIVDIPESNDVTFHYGNNPAHGNSPIPTKPNNKQIIVEKQFSDGKFPEDVDVQVTLYNAQTGKAVEPRQVATLTKQQPTHTFIGLDNDTEYKVIETNLSGYSAEYKKVNQNGQIIIVNWKDNNPPPLTPEEPKIVTGGQRFRKVDKVHDNKALKGAEFVVKNKAGKYLARKDATKRNEDQNQYDDAEKKYQDLVKVASTSNGQELMAAKEARDNAYKTAKSEWKWVEQEKDAYIFISGENGYFHVSGLVYEAYELVEIKAPTGYAKLITPISFVVGPGSMDGVEIESPEKLDIRLKIIDNKKITIPQTGGIGTIIFAVGGAAIMAAALYAYFKNNKDEDQLA
;
A
#
# COMPACT_ATOMS: atom_id res chain seq x y z
N MET A 1 -10.84 52.33 -28.02
CA MET A 1 -9.74 52.21 -29.00
C MET A 1 -8.50 51.51 -28.40
N LEU A 2 -8.70 50.44 -27.60
CA LEU A 2 -7.61 49.70 -26.95
C LEU A 2 -7.82 48.17 -26.99
N ILE A 3 -8.64 47.68 -27.93
CA ILE A 3 -8.95 46.24 -28.09
C ILE A 3 -8.33 45.67 -29.38
N ALA A 4 -7.84 46.50 -30.31
CA ALA A 4 -7.23 46.04 -31.56
C ALA A 4 -5.72 45.71 -31.47
N PHE A 5 -5.01 46.13 -30.41
CA PHE A 5 -3.55 45.97 -30.33
C PHE A 5 -3.07 44.64 -29.72
N ASN A 6 -3.91 43.92 -28.97
CA ASN A 6 -3.51 42.67 -28.31
C ASN A 6 -3.74 41.39 -29.15
N CYS A 7 -4.56 41.44 -30.21
CA CYS A 7 -4.67 40.31 -31.14
C CYS A 7 -3.46 40.20 -32.09
N LEU A 8 -2.77 41.31 -32.40
CA LEU A 8 -1.62 41.30 -33.31
C LEU A 8 -0.33 40.74 -32.67
N LYS A 9 -0.16 40.84 -31.34
CA LYS A 9 0.99 40.24 -30.64
C LYS A 9 0.90 38.70 -30.52
N LYS A 10 -0.31 38.12 -30.43
CA LYS A 10 -0.51 36.65 -30.38
C LYS A 10 -0.21 35.98 -31.73
N SER A 11 -0.53 36.66 -32.85
CA SER A 11 -0.21 36.19 -34.22
C SER A 11 1.31 36.17 -34.51
N SER A 12 2.04 37.16 -34.00
CA SER A 12 3.51 37.25 -34.13
C SER A 12 4.23 36.10 -33.40
N SER A 13 3.78 35.74 -32.19
CA SER A 13 4.38 34.66 -31.40
C SER A 13 4.16 33.28 -32.03
N ILE A 14 2.96 33.02 -32.57
CA ILE A 14 2.64 31.78 -33.29
C ILE A 14 3.43 31.67 -34.61
N LYS A 15 3.56 32.78 -35.36
CA LYS A 15 4.39 32.82 -36.57
C LYS A 15 5.87 32.58 -36.26
N ASN A 16 6.38 33.10 -35.15
CA ASN A 16 7.76 32.87 -34.73
C ASN A 16 8.00 31.44 -34.21
N TYR A 17 7.01 30.82 -33.59
CA TYR A 17 7.07 29.41 -33.19
C TYR A 17 7.05 28.47 -34.40
N ILE A 18 6.15 28.70 -35.36
CA ILE A 18 6.08 27.94 -36.63
C ILE A 18 7.35 28.16 -37.47
N LYS A 19 7.95 29.36 -37.45
CA LYS A 19 9.20 29.67 -38.15
C LYS A 19 10.42 29.04 -37.45
N LYS A 20 10.38 28.86 -36.13
CA LYS A 20 11.41 28.14 -35.35
C LYS A 20 11.32 26.63 -35.56
N GLU A 21 10.12 26.05 -35.53
CA GLU A 21 9.82 24.65 -35.86
C GLU A 21 10.20 24.32 -37.31
N ARG A 22 9.80 25.16 -38.29
CA ARG A 22 10.25 25.04 -39.69
C ARG A 22 11.75 25.24 -39.82
N GLY A 23 12.36 26.15 -39.07
CA GLY A 23 13.82 26.36 -39.07
C GLY A 23 14.60 25.18 -38.50
N ILE A 24 14.03 24.43 -37.55
CA ILE A 24 14.62 23.20 -36.97
C ILE A 24 14.41 22.01 -37.92
N MET A 25 13.24 21.88 -38.56
CA MET A 25 13.00 20.88 -39.61
C MET A 25 13.88 21.10 -40.84
N VAL A 26 14.02 22.35 -41.29
CA VAL A 26 14.89 22.70 -42.43
C VAL A 26 16.36 22.50 -42.09
N LYS A 27 16.80 22.75 -40.84
CA LYS A 27 18.17 22.44 -40.40
C LYS A 27 18.42 20.92 -40.24
N LYS A 28 17.41 20.11 -39.94
CA LYS A 28 17.50 18.63 -39.98
C LYS A 28 17.53 18.11 -41.42
N LEU A 29 16.72 18.66 -42.32
CA LEU A 29 16.73 18.34 -43.76
C LEU A 29 18.07 18.72 -44.42
N ILE A 30 18.65 19.87 -44.06
CA ILE A 30 19.95 20.32 -44.59
C ILE A 30 21.12 19.45 -44.07
N LYS A 31 21.01 18.84 -42.87
CA LYS A 31 22.01 17.86 -42.40
C LYS A 31 21.93 16.53 -43.14
N ILE A 32 20.72 16.11 -43.55
CA ILE A 32 20.50 14.92 -44.40
C ILE A 32 21.03 15.18 -45.82
N LEU A 33 20.83 16.38 -46.37
CA LEU A 33 21.38 16.80 -47.67
C LEU A 33 22.91 17.03 -47.64
N ALA A 34 23.49 17.47 -46.52
CA ALA A 34 24.93 17.64 -46.37
C ALA A 34 25.70 16.30 -46.31
N LEU A 35 25.05 15.21 -45.87
CA LEU A 35 25.62 13.86 -45.94
C LEU A 35 25.66 13.32 -47.39
N VAL A 36 24.68 13.72 -48.21
CA VAL A 36 24.62 13.39 -49.65
C VAL A 36 25.67 14.19 -50.46
N ALA A 37 26.00 15.41 -50.04
CA ALA A 37 27.00 16.25 -50.73
C ALA A 37 28.47 15.86 -50.45
N LEU A 38 28.77 15.14 -49.37
CA LEU A 38 30.12 14.69 -49.02
C LEU A 38 30.56 13.39 -49.71
N LEU A 39 29.65 12.71 -50.41
CA LEU A 39 29.94 11.51 -51.22
C LEU A 39 30.26 11.81 -52.70
N PHE A 40 30.21 13.08 -53.13
CA PHE A 40 30.30 13.48 -54.54
C PHE A 40 31.41 14.52 -54.86
N SER A 41 32.54 14.53 -54.15
CA SER A 41 33.66 15.46 -54.43
C SER A 41 34.92 14.83 -55.06
N TYR A 42 34.87 13.57 -55.48
CA TYR A 42 35.89 13.01 -56.38
C TYR A 42 35.21 12.46 -57.63
N LEU A 43 35.60 13.04 -58.78
CA LEU A 43 35.27 12.70 -60.18
C LEU A 43 34.25 13.62 -60.87
N VAL A 44 34.78 14.42 -61.80
CA VAL A 44 34.10 15.05 -62.95
C VAL A 44 35.00 14.75 -64.17
N PRO A 45 34.51 14.62 -65.43
CA PRO A 45 33.18 14.28 -65.94
C PRO A 45 33.21 13.12 -66.97
N VAL A 46 32.14 12.33 -67.07
CA VAL A 46 31.54 11.99 -68.38
C VAL A 46 30.03 12.02 -68.20
N VAL A 47 29.37 12.89 -68.96
CA VAL A 47 27.92 12.99 -69.04
C VAL A 47 27.43 11.75 -69.80
N GLN A 48 26.94 10.76 -69.07
CA GLN A 48 25.76 10.02 -69.48
C GLN A 48 24.64 10.48 -68.57
N VAL A 49 23.60 11.08 -69.16
CA VAL A 49 22.31 11.29 -68.48
C VAL A 49 21.69 9.90 -68.31
N VAL A 50 22.18 9.14 -67.35
CA VAL A 50 21.38 8.11 -66.72
C VAL A 50 20.39 8.90 -65.88
N ARG A 51 19.11 8.89 -66.26
CA ARG A 51 18.06 9.23 -65.31
C ARG A 51 18.31 8.33 -64.10
N ALA A 52 18.74 8.89 -62.99
CA ALA A 52 18.66 8.18 -61.73
C ALA A 52 17.17 7.85 -61.54
N GLU A 53 16.80 6.58 -61.70
CA GLU A 53 15.53 6.13 -61.16
C GLU A 53 15.56 6.51 -59.68
N GLU A 54 14.59 7.32 -59.25
CA GLU A 54 14.41 7.59 -57.83
C GLU A 54 14.29 6.24 -57.13
N ALA A 55 15.18 5.96 -56.18
CA ALA A 55 15.19 4.70 -55.46
C ALA A 55 13.82 4.50 -54.81
N LYS A 56 13.03 3.55 -55.32
CA LYS A 56 11.68 3.27 -54.81
C LYS A 56 11.77 2.80 -53.36
N THR A 57 11.02 3.47 -52.50
CA THR A 57 10.87 3.11 -51.09
C THR A 57 9.97 1.88 -50.93
N THR A 58 10.08 1.21 -49.79
CA THR A 58 9.16 0.17 -49.33
C THR A 58 8.45 0.68 -48.09
N ASN A 59 7.13 0.60 -48.08
CA ASN A 59 6.34 0.85 -46.87
C ASN A 59 6.37 -0.41 -46.01
N VAL A 60 6.99 -0.33 -44.85
CA VAL A 60 7.02 -1.43 -43.89
C VAL A 60 6.03 -1.14 -42.77
N THR A 61 4.97 -1.94 -42.69
CA THR A 61 4.01 -1.87 -41.59
C THR A 61 4.33 -2.95 -40.54
N ILE A 62 4.61 -2.52 -39.31
CA ILE A 62 4.88 -3.40 -38.17
C ILE A 62 3.60 -3.58 -37.35
N HIS A 63 3.06 -4.79 -37.33
CA HIS A 63 1.86 -5.20 -36.60
C HIS A 63 2.28 -5.92 -35.32
N LYS A 64 2.03 -5.32 -34.16
CA LYS A 64 2.39 -5.96 -32.90
C LYS A 64 1.30 -6.93 -32.48
N ILE A 65 1.64 -8.21 -32.30
CA ILE A 65 0.65 -9.25 -31.98
C ILE A 65 0.79 -9.72 -30.54
N LYS A 66 -0.32 -9.72 -29.79
CA LYS A 66 -0.47 -10.42 -28.51
C LYS A 66 -0.86 -11.87 -28.77
N LEU A 67 -0.24 -12.78 -28.04
CA LEU A 67 -0.59 -14.19 -27.96
C LEU A 67 -0.55 -14.66 -26.51
N ASP A 68 -1.39 -15.63 -26.16
CA ASP A 68 -1.39 -16.22 -24.82
C ASP A 68 -0.17 -17.15 -24.60
N ASN A 69 0.37 -17.73 -25.67
CA ASN A 69 1.52 -18.63 -25.63
C ASN A 69 2.36 -18.51 -26.91
N LEU A 70 3.69 -18.42 -26.74
CA LEU A 70 4.64 -18.31 -27.86
C LEU A 70 5.36 -19.60 -28.22
N ALA A 71 5.12 -20.72 -27.53
CA ALA A 71 5.87 -21.97 -27.73
C ALA A 71 5.89 -22.42 -29.20
N LYS A 72 4.71 -22.45 -29.86
CA LYS A 72 4.58 -22.74 -31.29
C LYS A 72 5.46 -21.80 -32.14
N TRP A 73 5.38 -20.50 -31.87
CA TRP A 73 6.02 -19.46 -32.68
C TRP A 73 7.53 -19.36 -32.46
N LYS A 74 8.03 -19.75 -31.28
CA LYS A 74 9.48 -19.87 -31.01
C LYS A 74 10.11 -21.07 -31.73
N MET A 75 9.32 -22.08 -32.10
CA MET A 75 9.78 -23.29 -32.79
C MET A 75 9.39 -23.34 -34.27
N LEU A 76 8.65 -22.34 -34.77
CA LEU A 76 8.15 -22.32 -36.13
C LEU A 76 9.32 -22.23 -37.11
N LYS A 77 9.45 -23.25 -37.95
CA LYS A 77 10.35 -23.23 -39.10
C LYS A 77 9.54 -22.88 -40.34
N PRO A 78 10.13 -22.14 -41.28
CA PRO A 78 9.52 -22.00 -42.60
C PRO A 78 9.40 -23.38 -43.27
N GLN A 79 8.48 -23.51 -44.21
CA GLN A 79 8.40 -24.64 -45.11
C GLN A 79 9.66 -24.73 -45.99
N GLU A 80 9.80 -25.83 -46.75
CA GLU A 80 10.93 -26.02 -47.68
C GLU A 80 11.06 -24.88 -48.70
N ASP A 81 9.93 -24.25 -49.06
CA ASP A 81 9.86 -23.10 -49.97
C ASP A 81 10.11 -21.75 -49.28
N GLY A 82 10.46 -21.74 -48.00
CA GLY A 82 10.74 -20.54 -47.21
C GLY A 82 9.51 -19.83 -46.65
N THR A 83 8.30 -20.35 -46.87
CA THR A 83 7.06 -19.71 -46.43
C THR A 83 6.65 -20.08 -45.00
N TYR A 84 5.84 -19.23 -44.36
CA TYR A 84 5.23 -19.53 -43.07
C TYR A 84 3.73 -19.75 -43.24
N VAL A 85 3.18 -20.75 -42.55
CA VAL A 85 1.74 -21.08 -42.63
C VAL A 85 1.05 -20.87 -41.28
N GLY A 86 -0.09 -20.19 -41.33
CA GLY A 86 -0.96 -19.92 -40.19
C GLY A 86 -1.79 -21.14 -39.76
N ASP A 87 -2.52 -21.01 -38.65
CA ASP A 87 -3.43 -22.05 -38.16
C ASP A 87 -4.60 -22.32 -39.11
N ASP A 88 -4.98 -21.33 -39.91
CA ASP A 88 -6.00 -21.42 -40.96
C ASP A 88 -5.48 -22.00 -42.29
N GLY A 89 -4.21 -22.38 -42.36
CA GLY A 89 -3.56 -22.89 -43.57
C GLY A 89 -3.16 -21.81 -44.58
N SER A 90 -3.39 -20.52 -44.29
CA SER A 90 -2.96 -19.44 -45.18
C SER A 90 -1.45 -19.23 -45.12
N ILE A 91 -0.87 -18.82 -46.25
CA ILE A 91 0.57 -18.62 -46.41
C ILE A 91 0.91 -17.14 -46.25
N TYR A 92 1.78 -16.83 -45.29
CA TYR A 92 2.36 -15.50 -45.19
C TYR A 92 3.45 -15.29 -46.23
N ASN A 93 3.27 -14.25 -47.05
CA ASN A 93 4.12 -13.92 -48.19
C ASN A 93 4.57 -12.44 -48.19
N GLY A 94 4.51 -11.77 -47.03
CA GLY A 94 4.83 -10.35 -46.87
C GLY A 94 3.64 -9.39 -47.01
N ASN A 95 2.50 -9.83 -47.54
CA ASN A 95 1.29 -9.01 -47.60
C ASN A 95 0.56 -8.93 -46.25
N LYS A 96 -0.39 -7.98 -46.15
CA LYS A 96 -1.27 -7.85 -44.99
C LYS A 96 -2.11 -9.12 -44.79
N LEU A 97 -2.04 -9.69 -43.59
CA LEU A 97 -2.91 -10.78 -43.14
C LEU A 97 -4.32 -10.22 -42.93
N GLN A 98 -5.33 -10.96 -43.39
CA GLN A 98 -6.73 -10.51 -43.30
C GLN A 98 -7.32 -10.76 -41.91
N ASN A 99 -7.03 -11.93 -41.32
CA ASN A 99 -7.58 -12.36 -40.03
C ASN A 99 -6.44 -12.79 -39.08
N ILE A 100 -6.14 -11.94 -38.11
CA ILE A 100 -5.01 -12.11 -37.18
C ILE A 100 -5.21 -13.32 -36.26
N ASP A 101 -6.40 -13.49 -35.71
CA ASP A 101 -6.78 -14.62 -34.85
C ASP A 101 -6.84 -15.95 -35.60
N GLN A 102 -7.28 -15.97 -36.85
CA GLN A 102 -7.28 -17.19 -37.67
C GLN A 102 -5.86 -17.62 -38.04
N TYR A 103 -4.99 -16.66 -38.35
CA TYR A 103 -3.60 -16.95 -38.70
C TYR A 103 -2.77 -17.37 -37.49
N PHE A 104 -2.84 -16.60 -36.40
CA PHE A 104 -1.97 -16.78 -35.24
C PHE A 104 -2.52 -17.71 -34.15
N GLY A 105 -3.82 -18.05 -34.25
CA GLY A 105 -4.55 -18.85 -33.28
C GLY A 105 -5.58 -18.00 -32.53
N ALA A 106 -6.66 -18.65 -32.10
CA ALA A 106 -7.76 -18.00 -31.37
C ALA A 106 -7.23 -17.22 -30.16
N GLY A 107 -7.68 -15.98 -30.00
CA GLY A 107 -7.23 -15.06 -28.95
C GLY A 107 -6.04 -14.17 -29.34
N ALA A 108 -5.48 -14.30 -30.55
CA ALA A 108 -4.48 -13.37 -31.04
C ALA A 108 -5.08 -11.99 -31.33
N GLU A 109 -4.39 -10.94 -30.89
CA GLU A 109 -4.88 -9.55 -30.99
C GLU A 109 -3.75 -8.61 -31.44
N GLU A 110 -4.08 -7.56 -32.19
CA GLU A 110 -3.14 -6.47 -32.44
C GLU A 110 -3.03 -5.55 -31.22
N LEU A 111 -1.79 -5.31 -30.77
CA LEU A 111 -1.46 -4.39 -29.68
C LEU A 111 -1.14 -3.00 -30.21
N SER A 112 -1.83 -2.01 -29.65
CA SER A 112 -1.47 -0.60 -29.81
C SER A 112 -0.51 -0.14 -28.70
N GLY A 113 0.28 0.88 -28.97
CA GLY A 113 1.15 1.53 -27.99
C GLY A 113 2.59 1.03 -27.94
N VAL A 114 2.99 0.10 -28.82
CA VAL A 114 4.36 -0.41 -28.86
C VAL A 114 5.22 0.38 -29.85
N THR A 115 6.41 0.81 -29.45
CA THR A 115 7.38 1.44 -30.36
C THR A 115 8.51 0.48 -30.73
N PHE A 116 9.09 0.70 -31.89
CA PHE A 116 10.26 -0.02 -32.38
C PHE A 116 11.37 0.97 -32.71
N THR A 117 12.62 0.58 -32.51
CA THR A 117 13.78 1.32 -33.00
C THR A 117 14.42 0.57 -34.16
N TYR A 118 14.75 1.27 -35.23
CA TYR A 118 15.38 0.68 -36.41
C TYR A 118 16.63 1.44 -36.86
N TRP A 119 17.54 0.71 -37.51
CA TRP A 119 18.81 1.21 -38.03
C TRP A 119 19.01 0.76 -39.47
N LEU A 120 19.62 1.62 -40.30
CA LEU A 120 20.23 1.22 -41.56
C LEU A 120 21.62 0.64 -41.28
N VAL A 121 21.81 -0.65 -41.55
CA VAL A 121 23.08 -1.36 -41.40
C VAL A 121 23.89 -1.21 -42.69
N LYS A 122 24.92 -0.36 -42.65
CA LYS A 122 25.72 0.01 -43.83
C LYS A 122 26.64 -1.11 -44.35
N ASN A 123 26.91 -2.13 -43.54
CA ASN A 123 27.85 -3.21 -43.86
C ASN A 123 27.15 -4.58 -43.86
N ARG A 124 27.22 -5.30 -44.98
CA ARG A 124 26.61 -6.63 -45.15
C ARG A 124 27.10 -7.65 -44.13
N THR A 125 28.41 -7.69 -43.88
CA THR A 125 29.01 -8.63 -42.91
C THR A 125 28.51 -8.38 -41.50
N GLN A 126 28.34 -7.12 -41.10
CA GLN A 126 27.73 -6.77 -39.80
C GLN A 126 26.26 -7.21 -39.76
N TYR A 127 25.49 -6.92 -40.80
CA TYR A 127 24.09 -7.35 -40.88
C TYR A 127 23.95 -8.88 -40.75
N GLU A 128 24.74 -9.65 -41.49
CA GLU A 128 24.73 -11.12 -41.42
C GLU A 128 25.16 -11.64 -40.03
N LYS A 129 26.10 -10.98 -39.36
CA LYS A 129 26.49 -11.28 -37.98
C LYS A 129 25.32 -11.07 -37.02
N MET A 130 24.56 -9.99 -37.19
CA MET A 130 23.39 -9.67 -36.37
C MET A 130 22.26 -10.68 -36.59
N VAL A 131 21.95 -11.00 -37.85
CA VAL A 131 20.94 -12.01 -38.22
C VAL A 131 21.29 -13.39 -37.67
N LYS A 132 22.57 -13.78 -37.66
CA LYS A 132 23.02 -15.07 -37.09
C LYS A 132 22.90 -15.13 -35.57
N ASN A 133 22.99 -13.99 -34.87
CA ASN A 133 23.01 -13.93 -33.41
C ASN A 133 22.05 -12.86 -32.86
N PRO A 134 20.74 -12.93 -33.14
CA PRO A 134 19.80 -11.85 -32.87
C PRO A 134 19.77 -11.42 -31.39
N GLY A 135 19.92 -12.36 -30.44
CA GLY A 135 19.94 -12.06 -29.00
C GLY A 135 21.15 -11.25 -28.51
N GLN A 136 22.21 -11.11 -29.31
CA GLN A 136 23.32 -10.19 -29.01
C GLN A 136 23.02 -8.74 -29.43
N TYR A 137 21.88 -8.52 -30.11
CA TYR A 137 21.48 -7.26 -30.72
C TYR A 137 20.00 -6.94 -30.48
N ASP A 138 19.47 -7.35 -29.32
CA ASP A 138 18.06 -7.27 -28.94
C ASP A 138 17.71 -6.06 -28.08
N THR A 139 18.67 -5.16 -27.83
CA THR A 139 18.43 -3.87 -27.16
C THR A 139 19.06 -2.72 -27.95
N VAL A 140 18.52 -1.52 -27.75
CA VAL A 140 19.03 -0.28 -28.37
C VAL A 140 20.52 -0.08 -28.04
N GLU A 141 20.92 -0.32 -26.79
CA GLU A 141 22.30 -0.16 -26.34
C GLU A 141 23.25 -1.12 -27.05
N LYS A 142 22.84 -2.39 -27.20
CA LYS A 142 23.64 -3.42 -27.89
C LYS A 142 23.82 -3.08 -29.37
N VAL A 143 22.76 -2.63 -30.04
CA VAL A 143 22.83 -2.25 -31.46
C VAL A 143 23.67 -1.00 -31.66
N LYS A 144 23.50 0.01 -30.80
CA LYS A 144 24.31 1.23 -30.82
C LYS A 144 25.80 0.93 -30.61
N GLN A 145 26.15 0.00 -29.73
CA GLN A 145 27.54 -0.44 -29.55
C GLN A 145 28.12 -1.13 -30.79
N GLU A 146 27.32 -1.91 -31.52
CA GLU A 146 27.78 -2.58 -32.75
C GLU A 146 27.88 -1.62 -33.95
N LEU A 147 26.88 -0.76 -34.14
CA LEU A 147 26.77 0.07 -35.33
C LEU A 147 27.39 1.46 -35.17
N GLN A 148 27.61 1.91 -33.93
CA GLN A 148 28.08 3.28 -33.61
C GLN A 148 27.15 4.37 -34.15
N GLU A 149 25.86 4.06 -34.29
CA GLU A 149 24.82 4.94 -34.85
C GLU A 149 23.59 4.95 -33.94
N GLU A 150 22.90 6.09 -33.88
CA GLU A 150 21.59 6.17 -33.21
C GLU A 150 20.50 5.58 -34.11
N GLY A 151 19.53 4.93 -33.49
CA GLY A 151 18.37 4.40 -34.19
C GLY A 151 17.27 5.44 -34.37
N LEU A 152 16.33 5.16 -35.26
CA LEU A 152 15.10 5.92 -35.41
C LEU A 152 13.96 5.16 -34.73
N GLU A 153 13.25 5.84 -33.82
CA GLU A 153 12.06 5.27 -33.17
C GLU A 153 10.81 5.49 -34.03
N THR A 154 9.97 4.47 -34.13
CA THR A 154 8.66 4.56 -34.79
C THR A 154 7.66 5.35 -33.95
N GLN A 155 6.55 5.76 -34.56
CA GLN A 155 5.36 6.05 -33.76
C GLN A 155 4.89 4.78 -33.03
N PRO A 156 4.11 4.90 -31.94
CA PRO A 156 3.49 3.74 -31.31
C PRO A 156 2.57 3.02 -32.30
N THR A 157 2.52 1.70 -32.25
CA THR A 157 1.57 0.91 -33.06
C THR A 157 0.12 1.31 -32.79
N GLY A 158 -0.72 1.30 -33.83
CA GLY A 158 -2.17 1.35 -33.71
C GLY A 158 -2.80 -0.02 -33.99
N GLN A 159 -4.14 -0.06 -34.14
CA GLN A 159 -4.92 -1.25 -34.55
C GLN A 159 -4.71 -1.66 -36.03
N SER A 160 -3.69 -1.11 -36.68
CA SER A 160 -3.28 -1.50 -38.04
C SER A 160 -1.76 -1.45 -38.16
N GLY A 161 -1.07 -1.64 -37.04
CA GLY A 161 0.37 -1.50 -36.93
C GLY A 161 0.88 -0.06 -36.97
N VAL A 162 2.17 0.09 -37.22
CA VAL A 162 2.86 1.36 -37.52
C VAL A 162 3.59 1.24 -38.84
N GLU A 163 3.44 2.21 -39.72
CA GLU A 163 4.11 2.25 -41.01
C GLU A 163 5.38 3.11 -40.97
N VAL A 164 6.44 2.62 -41.59
CA VAL A 164 7.67 3.37 -41.87
C VAL A 164 8.05 3.22 -43.34
N GLU A 165 8.33 4.34 -44.00
CA GLU A 165 8.80 4.36 -45.38
C GLU A 165 10.34 4.24 -45.39
N LEU A 166 10.85 3.18 -46.01
CA LEU A 166 12.28 2.86 -45.99
C LEU A 166 12.85 2.79 -47.42
N LEU A 167 14.07 3.31 -47.59
CA LEU A 167 14.83 3.17 -48.83
C LEU A 167 15.38 1.73 -48.99
N PRO A 168 15.83 1.33 -50.19
CA PRO A 168 16.57 0.09 -50.36
C PRO A 168 17.78 0.02 -49.41
N GLY A 169 17.95 -1.11 -48.72
CA GLY A 169 18.98 -1.26 -47.70
C GLY A 169 18.76 -2.43 -46.75
N LEU A 170 19.72 -2.60 -45.83
CA LEU A 170 19.69 -3.61 -44.77
C LEU A 170 19.27 -2.94 -43.47
N TYR A 171 18.22 -3.41 -42.82
CA TYR A 171 17.69 -2.81 -41.62
C TYR A 171 17.67 -3.79 -40.46
N TRP A 172 17.95 -3.27 -39.26
CA TRP A 172 17.78 -4.02 -38.02
C TRP A 172 16.72 -3.34 -37.16
N VAL A 173 15.81 -4.11 -36.58
CA VAL A 173 14.67 -3.60 -35.80
C VAL A 173 14.63 -4.25 -34.42
N VAL A 174 14.51 -3.41 -33.39
CA VAL A 174 14.40 -3.80 -31.98
C VAL A 174 13.11 -3.24 -31.39
N GLU A 175 12.44 -4.03 -30.56
CA GLU A 175 11.25 -3.63 -29.81
C GLU A 175 11.59 -2.86 -28.54
N ASN A 176 10.86 -1.77 -28.28
CA ASN A 176 10.90 -1.07 -27.00
C ASN A 176 9.89 -1.71 -26.02
N PHE A 177 10.35 -2.64 -25.19
CA PHE A 177 9.52 -3.30 -24.17
C PHE A 177 8.87 -2.35 -23.17
N GLY A 178 9.47 -1.19 -22.93
CA GLY A 178 9.00 -0.17 -21.99
C GLY A 178 7.96 0.79 -22.59
N SER A 179 7.61 0.66 -23.87
CA SER A 179 6.63 1.56 -24.51
C SER A 179 5.17 1.24 -24.15
N TYR A 180 4.89 -0.01 -23.79
CA TYR A 180 3.53 -0.53 -23.61
C TYR A 180 3.08 -0.56 -22.15
N ILE A 181 1.86 -0.09 -21.91
CA ILE A 181 1.11 -0.27 -20.66
C ILE A 181 -0.27 -0.82 -21.03
N GLY A 182 -0.58 -2.03 -20.57
CA GLY A 182 -1.87 -2.66 -20.78
C GLY A 182 -2.99 -1.98 -19.99
N PRO A 183 -4.25 -2.08 -20.45
CA PRO A 183 -5.40 -1.40 -19.83
C PRO A 183 -5.65 -1.85 -18.38
N ASN A 184 -5.22 -3.05 -17.98
CA ASN A 184 -5.34 -3.55 -16.61
C ASN A 184 -4.00 -3.54 -15.87
N GLY A 185 -2.97 -2.87 -16.40
CA GLY A 185 -1.62 -2.83 -15.87
C GLY A 185 -0.72 -3.97 -16.35
N GLU A 186 -1.03 -4.60 -17.48
CA GLU A 186 -0.15 -5.60 -18.07
C GLU A 186 1.11 -4.97 -18.69
N THR A 187 2.22 -5.70 -18.69
CA THR A 187 3.46 -5.36 -19.42
C THR A 187 3.70 -6.34 -20.55
N LEU A 188 4.49 -5.94 -21.55
CA LEU A 188 5.08 -6.91 -22.50
C LEU A 188 6.03 -7.83 -21.75
N SER A 189 6.00 -9.12 -22.08
CA SER A 189 6.79 -10.14 -21.38
C SER A 189 7.61 -10.98 -22.35
N ASP A 190 7.14 -12.17 -22.69
CA ASP A 190 7.85 -13.06 -23.61
C ASP A 190 7.70 -12.53 -25.05
N SER A 191 8.68 -12.77 -25.92
CA SER A 191 8.66 -12.30 -27.31
C SER A 191 9.03 -13.37 -28.33
N ALA A 192 8.56 -13.19 -29.56
CA ALA A 192 8.92 -14.01 -30.71
C ALA A 192 8.96 -13.15 -31.99
N ALA A 193 9.83 -13.51 -32.93
CA ALA A 193 10.09 -12.76 -34.17
C ALA A 193 10.54 -11.30 -33.94
N VAL A 194 11.27 -11.04 -32.85
CA VAL A 194 11.89 -9.75 -32.54
C VAL A 194 13.10 -9.97 -31.62
N PRO A 195 14.26 -9.30 -31.83
CA PRO A 195 14.57 -8.39 -32.94
C PRO A 195 14.57 -9.09 -34.30
N PHE A 196 14.52 -8.33 -35.39
CA PHE A 196 14.53 -8.87 -36.74
C PHE A 196 15.30 -7.99 -37.73
N GLY A 197 15.81 -8.62 -38.79
CA GLY A 197 16.45 -7.94 -39.91
C GLY A 197 15.53 -7.86 -41.12
N LEU A 198 15.66 -6.80 -41.92
CA LEU A 198 15.00 -6.63 -43.22
C LEU A 198 16.05 -6.35 -44.30
N GLU A 199 15.88 -6.96 -45.46
CA GLU A 199 16.63 -6.63 -46.68
C GLU A 199 15.62 -6.09 -47.69
N LEU A 200 15.79 -4.82 -48.08
CA LEU A 200 14.87 -4.08 -48.93
C LEU A 200 15.51 -3.69 -50.27
N PRO A 201 14.77 -3.74 -51.39
CA PRO A 201 13.36 -4.14 -51.48
C PRO A 201 13.17 -5.65 -51.22
N ALA A 202 12.08 -6.01 -50.55
CA ALA A 202 11.68 -7.40 -50.39
C ALA A 202 11.00 -7.89 -51.68
N PHE A 203 11.13 -9.17 -52.01
CA PHE A 203 10.55 -9.75 -53.21
C PHE A 203 9.60 -10.90 -52.87
N ASN A 204 8.52 -11.03 -53.63
CA ASN A 204 7.65 -12.21 -53.54
C ASN A 204 8.28 -13.41 -54.28
N LYS A 205 7.65 -14.58 -54.17
CA LYS A 205 8.13 -15.82 -54.81
C LYS A 205 8.27 -15.72 -56.35
N ASP A 206 7.55 -14.80 -56.97
CA ASP A 206 7.55 -14.57 -58.41
C ASP A 206 8.62 -13.54 -58.83
N GLY A 207 9.43 -13.06 -57.87
CA GLY A 207 10.52 -12.10 -58.11
C GLY A 207 10.06 -10.64 -58.23
N ASN A 208 8.78 -10.33 -57.93
CA ASN A 208 8.28 -8.96 -57.96
C ASN A 208 8.53 -8.26 -56.62
N PRO A 209 8.92 -6.96 -56.63
CA PRO A 209 9.14 -6.20 -55.40
C PRO A 209 7.83 -6.03 -54.63
N ILE A 210 7.91 -6.16 -53.30
CA ILE A 210 6.82 -5.92 -52.36
C ILE A 210 6.87 -4.44 -51.98
N GLU A 211 5.91 -3.65 -52.45
CA GLU A 211 5.84 -2.21 -52.15
C GLU A 211 5.35 -1.95 -50.72
N ASN A 212 4.44 -2.79 -50.21
CA ASN A 212 3.89 -2.72 -48.86
C ASN A 212 4.18 -4.04 -48.12
N LEU A 213 5.21 -4.04 -47.27
CA LEU A 213 5.64 -5.19 -46.49
C LEU A 213 5.03 -5.14 -45.09
N HIS A 214 4.36 -6.21 -44.67
CA HIS A 214 3.71 -6.29 -43.36
C HIS A 214 4.42 -7.31 -42.47
N VAL A 215 4.96 -6.90 -41.33
CA VAL A 215 5.68 -7.79 -40.39
C VAL A 215 4.95 -7.91 -39.04
N TYR A 216 5.08 -9.07 -38.39
CA TYR A 216 4.25 -9.44 -37.22
C TYR A 216 5.07 -9.89 -36.01
N PRO A 217 5.84 -9.02 -35.33
CA PRO A 217 6.48 -9.37 -34.06
C PRO A 217 5.44 -9.66 -32.97
N LYS A 218 5.72 -10.64 -32.10
CA LYS A 218 4.74 -11.19 -31.14
C LYS A 218 5.18 -11.01 -29.68
N ASN A 219 4.24 -10.85 -28.76
CA ASN A 219 4.48 -10.95 -27.31
C ASN A 219 3.36 -11.69 -26.58
N THR A 220 3.66 -12.16 -25.37
CA THR A 220 2.66 -12.31 -24.31
C THR A 220 2.60 -11.02 -23.48
N ILE A 221 1.46 -10.78 -22.83
CA ILE A 221 1.33 -9.72 -21.82
C ILE A 221 1.04 -10.33 -20.45
N THR A 222 1.59 -9.76 -19.39
CA THR A 222 1.42 -10.31 -18.04
C THR A 222 1.26 -9.24 -16.98
N LYS A 223 0.63 -9.57 -15.85
CA LYS A 223 0.47 -8.71 -14.69
C LYS A 223 0.83 -9.50 -13.41
N PRO A 224 1.59 -8.92 -12.47
CA PRO A 224 1.90 -9.59 -11.21
C PRO A 224 0.70 -9.57 -10.27
N LYS A 225 0.75 -10.39 -9.22
CA LYS A 225 -0.22 -10.39 -8.12
C LYS A 225 0.51 -10.11 -6.81
N ILE A 226 -0.18 -9.50 -5.85
CA ILE A 226 0.36 -9.21 -4.53
C ILE A 226 -0.71 -9.41 -3.46
N ASP A 227 -0.29 -9.86 -2.28
CA ASP A 227 -1.07 -9.79 -1.06
C ASP A 227 -0.16 -9.49 0.14
N LYS A 228 -0.74 -8.89 1.17
CA LYS A 228 -0.06 -8.60 2.43
C LYS A 228 -0.95 -9.02 3.59
N ASP A 229 -0.37 -9.69 4.57
CA ASP A 229 -1.10 -10.09 5.77
C ASP A 229 -0.13 -10.29 6.95
N PHE A 230 -0.65 -10.69 8.09
CA PHE A 230 0.17 -11.19 9.18
C PHE A 230 0.98 -12.42 8.72
N LYS A 231 2.14 -12.63 9.35
CA LYS A 231 3.05 -13.74 9.03
C LYS A 231 2.29 -15.07 8.94
N GLY A 232 2.44 -15.76 7.81
CA GLY A 232 1.79 -17.03 7.48
C GLY A 232 0.42 -16.92 6.82
N LYS A 233 -0.15 -15.72 6.64
CA LYS A 233 -1.51 -15.53 6.07
C LYS A 233 -1.55 -14.89 4.68
N ALA A 234 -0.47 -14.27 4.22
CA ALA A 234 -0.43 -13.64 2.90
C ALA A 234 -0.58 -14.69 1.78
N ASN A 235 -1.45 -14.41 0.82
CA ASN A 235 -1.72 -15.29 -0.31
C ASN A 235 -2.06 -14.48 -1.57
N ALA A 236 -1.08 -14.30 -2.45
CA ALA A 236 -1.24 -13.48 -3.65
C ALA A 236 -2.14 -14.13 -4.73
N GLU A 237 -2.32 -15.45 -4.70
CA GLU A 237 -3.27 -16.13 -5.58
C GLU A 237 -4.73 -15.89 -5.16
N LYS A 238 -4.98 -15.85 -3.85
CA LYS A 238 -6.31 -15.67 -3.27
C LYS A 238 -6.25 -14.69 -2.10
N PRO A 239 -6.10 -13.38 -2.36
CA PRO A 239 -6.02 -12.38 -1.31
C PRO A 239 -7.29 -12.39 -0.45
N ASN A 240 -7.13 -12.44 0.87
CA ASN A 240 -8.26 -12.26 1.78
C ASN A 240 -8.64 -10.76 1.83
N LYS A 241 -9.84 -10.41 1.39
CA LYS A 241 -10.32 -9.02 1.46
C LYS A 241 -10.73 -8.60 2.88
N ASP A 242 -11.16 -9.56 3.70
CA ASP A 242 -11.57 -9.32 5.08
C ASP A 242 -10.39 -9.57 6.02
N LYS A 243 -9.43 -8.64 5.99
CA LYS A 243 -8.21 -8.73 6.80
C LYS A 243 -8.53 -8.70 8.30
N GLU A 244 -7.79 -9.50 9.07
CA GLU A 244 -7.97 -9.61 10.52
C GLU A 244 -7.66 -8.28 11.23
N LEU A 245 -8.52 -7.89 12.17
CA LEU A 245 -8.20 -6.89 13.20
C LEU A 245 -7.68 -7.63 14.45
N ARG A 246 -6.38 -7.50 14.73
CA ARG A 246 -5.75 -8.20 15.86
C ARG A 246 -5.55 -7.28 17.04
N SER A 247 -6.02 -7.70 18.22
CA SER A 247 -5.75 -6.94 19.44
C SER A 247 -4.32 -7.17 19.94
N GLN A 248 -3.65 -6.08 20.32
CA GLN A 248 -2.28 -6.06 20.80
C GLN A 248 -2.12 -5.06 21.95
N THR A 249 -0.99 -5.12 22.63
CA THR A 249 -0.58 -4.21 23.69
C THR A 249 0.75 -3.56 23.36
N VAL A 250 1.05 -2.42 24.01
CA VAL A 250 2.32 -1.73 23.83
C VAL A 250 3.48 -2.68 24.14
N GLY A 251 4.42 -2.76 23.22
CA GLY A 251 5.57 -3.66 23.25
C GLY A 251 5.38 -4.95 22.46
N ASP A 252 4.16 -5.30 22.02
CA ASP A 252 3.94 -6.46 21.17
C ASP A 252 4.64 -6.32 19.82
N ILE A 253 5.25 -7.42 19.37
CA ILE A 253 5.86 -7.52 18.05
C ILE A 253 4.88 -8.19 17.12
N VAL A 254 4.57 -7.50 16.03
CA VAL A 254 3.64 -7.94 15.01
C VAL A 254 4.44 -8.27 13.75
N ALA A 255 4.39 -9.53 13.34
CA ALA A 255 5.07 -10.01 12.13
C ALA A 255 4.11 -10.01 10.92
N TYR A 256 4.62 -9.59 9.77
CA TYR A 256 3.91 -9.46 8.51
C TYR A 256 4.63 -10.22 7.40
N ASP A 257 3.85 -10.70 6.43
CA ASP A 257 4.34 -11.24 5.17
C ASP A 257 3.75 -10.43 4.01
N ILE A 258 4.58 -10.10 3.02
CA ILE A 258 4.16 -9.68 1.69
C ILE A 258 4.48 -10.85 0.74
N GLU A 259 3.48 -11.32 0.01
CA GLU A 259 3.65 -12.30 -1.06
C GLU A 259 3.40 -11.62 -2.41
N THR A 260 4.30 -11.82 -3.38
CA THR A 260 4.14 -11.30 -4.74
C THR A 260 4.44 -12.41 -5.74
N LEU A 261 3.58 -12.56 -6.75
CA LEU A 261 3.73 -13.54 -7.82
C LEU A 261 4.11 -12.83 -9.11
N ILE A 262 5.27 -13.18 -9.64
CA ILE A 262 5.83 -12.63 -10.86
C ILE A 262 5.60 -13.64 -11.99
N PRO A 263 4.86 -13.28 -13.06
CA PRO A 263 4.53 -14.19 -14.16
C PRO A 263 5.74 -14.70 -14.95
N VAL A 264 5.51 -15.76 -15.72
CA VAL A 264 6.47 -16.32 -16.69
C VAL A 264 6.84 -15.28 -17.74
N GLY A 265 8.11 -15.25 -18.15
CA GLY A 265 8.57 -14.40 -19.25
C GLY A 265 8.67 -12.90 -18.94
N THR A 266 8.45 -12.49 -17.70
CA THR A 266 8.60 -11.09 -17.25
C THR A 266 9.99 -10.51 -17.58
N ARG A 267 10.05 -9.20 -17.84
CA ARG A 267 11.26 -8.45 -18.19
C ARG A 267 11.38 -7.11 -17.45
N TYR A 268 11.02 -7.09 -16.17
CA TYR A 268 10.97 -5.86 -15.40
C TYR A 268 12.33 -5.17 -15.28
N ALA A 269 12.32 -3.84 -15.41
CA ALA A 269 13.42 -2.98 -15.02
C ALA A 269 13.28 -2.50 -13.57
N THR A 270 12.06 -2.51 -13.01
CA THR A 270 11.82 -2.25 -11.59
C THR A 270 10.91 -3.29 -10.96
N SER A 271 11.27 -3.71 -9.75
CA SER A 271 10.41 -4.42 -8.79
C SER A 271 10.70 -3.85 -7.42
N LYS A 272 9.82 -2.95 -6.96
CA LYS A 272 10.01 -2.16 -5.74
C LYS A 272 8.76 -2.21 -4.85
N TRP A 273 8.96 -2.59 -3.59
CA TRP A 273 7.95 -2.51 -2.54
C TRP A 273 8.26 -1.32 -1.65
N SER A 274 7.27 -0.45 -1.46
CA SER A 274 7.31 0.59 -0.44
C SER A 274 6.24 0.25 0.60
N ASP A 275 6.53 0.47 1.88
CA ASP A 275 5.57 0.24 2.95
C ASP A 275 5.62 1.41 3.96
N GLN A 276 4.46 1.94 4.34
CA GLN A 276 4.33 3.00 5.35
C GLN A 276 3.34 2.59 6.43
N MET A 277 3.69 2.85 7.68
CA MET A 277 2.92 2.52 8.88
C MET A 277 2.42 3.78 9.56
N THR A 278 1.29 3.68 10.24
CA THR A 278 0.85 4.68 11.21
C THR A 278 1.77 4.71 12.44
N GLU A 279 1.80 5.83 13.15
CA GLU A 279 2.84 6.12 14.12
C GLU A 279 2.83 5.25 15.38
N GLY A 280 1.74 4.50 15.63
CA GLY A 280 1.67 3.51 16.69
C GLY A 280 2.48 2.24 16.43
N LEU A 281 3.05 2.09 15.23
CA LEU A 281 3.93 0.99 14.84
C LEU A 281 5.35 1.49 14.56
N THR A 282 6.34 0.85 15.16
CA THR A 282 7.77 1.09 14.89
C THR A 282 8.36 -0.10 14.13
N LEU A 283 8.90 0.13 12.94
CA LEU A 283 9.53 -0.91 12.12
C LEU A 283 10.76 -1.50 12.83
N ASN A 284 10.81 -2.83 12.91
CA ASN A 284 11.99 -3.55 13.39
C ASN A 284 12.96 -3.76 12.22
N LYS A 285 13.91 -2.83 12.05
CA LYS A 285 14.80 -2.73 10.87
C LYS A 285 15.65 -3.99 10.59
N ASP A 286 15.95 -4.79 11.60
CA ASP A 286 16.74 -6.01 11.46
C ASP A 286 15.90 -7.28 11.22
N SER A 287 14.58 -7.15 11.05
CA SER A 287 13.66 -8.29 10.98
C SER A 287 13.38 -8.83 9.58
N PHE A 288 14.00 -8.27 8.54
CA PHE A 288 13.69 -8.62 7.15
C PHE A 288 14.21 -10.01 6.76
N GLU A 289 13.30 -10.84 6.24
CA GLU A 289 13.58 -12.12 5.61
C GLU A 289 13.02 -12.08 4.18
N VAL A 290 13.89 -12.16 3.17
CA VAL A 290 13.51 -12.08 1.76
C VAL A 290 13.79 -13.40 1.08
N SER A 291 12.82 -13.91 0.33
CA SER A 291 12.96 -15.11 -0.49
C SER A 291 12.40 -14.91 -1.89
N ILE A 292 13.05 -15.54 -2.87
CA ILE A 292 12.66 -15.54 -4.29
C ILE A 292 12.68 -16.99 -4.78
N GLY A 293 11.62 -17.43 -5.44
CA GLY A 293 11.50 -18.80 -5.96
C GLY A 293 11.43 -19.87 -4.86
N GLY A 294 11.10 -19.49 -3.61
CA GLY A 294 10.99 -20.40 -2.46
C GLY A 294 12.27 -20.54 -1.62
N GLY A 295 13.36 -19.84 -1.95
CA GLY A 295 14.60 -19.84 -1.18
C GLY A 295 15.05 -18.44 -0.75
N PRO A 296 15.79 -18.31 0.36
CA PRO A 296 16.33 -17.02 0.80
C PRO A 296 17.31 -16.45 -0.22
N VAL A 297 17.41 -15.12 -0.27
CA VAL A 297 18.30 -14.40 -1.21
C VAL A 297 19.38 -13.59 -0.50
N SER A 298 20.43 -13.22 -1.25
CA SER A 298 21.52 -12.38 -0.77
C SER A 298 21.04 -10.95 -0.56
N LYS A 299 21.66 -10.22 0.38
CA LYS A 299 21.45 -8.77 0.51
C LYS A 299 21.93 -7.97 -0.71
N THR A 300 22.69 -8.57 -1.62
CA THR A 300 23.08 -7.93 -2.90
C THR A 300 21.95 -7.99 -3.95
N ASP A 301 20.97 -8.89 -3.78
CA ASP A 301 19.84 -9.03 -4.69
C ASP A 301 18.82 -7.89 -4.55
N TYR A 302 18.89 -7.10 -3.46
CA TYR A 302 17.97 -6.00 -3.21
C TYR A 302 18.64 -4.85 -2.46
N LYS A 303 18.14 -3.63 -2.68
CA LYS A 303 18.44 -2.45 -1.88
C LYS A 303 17.29 -2.27 -0.88
N LEU A 304 17.64 -2.10 0.40
CA LEU A 304 16.69 -1.82 1.47
C LEU A 304 17.01 -0.46 2.11
N THR A 305 16.03 0.43 2.13
CA THR A 305 16.06 1.67 2.93
C THR A 305 14.94 1.63 3.95
N THR A 306 15.18 2.14 5.16
CA THR A 306 14.20 2.07 6.27
C THR A 306 14.08 3.40 6.98
N THR A 307 12.86 3.77 7.35
CA THR A 307 12.57 4.83 8.33
C THR A 307 12.12 4.17 9.65
N GLU A 308 11.63 4.96 10.62
CA GLU A 308 11.01 4.41 11.83
C GLU A 308 9.65 3.76 11.54
N THR A 309 8.93 4.25 10.53
CA THR A 309 7.55 3.87 10.21
C THR A 309 7.41 3.24 8.83
N GLY A 310 8.48 2.78 8.19
CA GLY A 310 8.37 2.28 6.83
C GLY A 310 9.68 1.85 6.20
N PHE A 311 9.59 1.32 4.99
CA PHE A 311 10.75 0.89 4.20
C PHE A 311 10.50 1.00 2.70
N GLU A 312 11.59 0.97 1.93
CA GLU A 312 11.58 0.65 0.50
C GLU A 312 12.55 -0.48 0.24
N LEU A 313 12.07 -1.53 -0.44
CA LEU A 313 12.86 -2.66 -0.91
C LEU A 313 12.78 -2.71 -2.42
N GLU A 314 13.90 -2.62 -3.11
CA GLU A 314 13.97 -2.67 -4.58
C GLU A 314 14.95 -3.74 -5.02
N LEU A 315 14.55 -4.61 -5.96
CA LEU A 315 15.47 -5.60 -6.52
C LEU A 315 16.59 -4.90 -7.30
N THR A 316 17.82 -5.34 -7.06
CA THR A 316 18.95 -4.94 -7.90
C THR A 316 18.92 -5.70 -9.22
N LYS A 317 19.86 -5.43 -10.13
CA LYS A 317 20.05 -6.23 -11.34
C LYS A 317 20.20 -7.73 -11.04
N GLU A 318 20.89 -8.09 -9.95
CA GLU A 318 21.05 -9.50 -9.54
C GLU A 318 19.70 -10.11 -9.12
N GLY A 319 18.90 -9.39 -8.33
CA GLY A 319 17.56 -9.82 -7.95
C GLY A 319 16.60 -9.91 -9.13
N LEU A 320 16.63 -8.92 -10.04
CA LEU A 320 15.81 -8.92 -11.26
C LEU A 320 16.12 -10.13 -12.15
N ASN A 321 17.38 -10.56 -12.25
CA ASN A 321 17.74 -11.78 -13.00
C ASN A 321 17.11 -13.06 -12.43
N LYS A 322 16.72 -13.08 -11.15
CA LYS A 322 16.06 -14.22 -10.50
C LYS A 322 14.56 -14.29 -10.78
N VAL A 323 13.97 -13.22 -11.31
CA VAL A 323 12.52 -13.13 -11.59
C VAL A 323 12.22 -12.93 -13.08
N ASN A 324 13.14 -12.29 -13.81
CA ASN A 324 13.00 -12.08 -15.25
C ASN A 324 13.36 -13.35 -16.03
N GLY A 325 12.66 -13.56 -17.16
CA GLY A 325 12.94 -14.67 -18.09
C GLY A 325 12.70 -16.07 -17.52
N GLN A 326 12.04 -16.18 -16.37
CA GLN A 326 11.77 -17.48 -15.74
C GLN A 326 10.71 -18.26 -16.51
N VAL A 327 10.86 -19.59 -16.56
CA VAL A 327 9.95 -20.53 -17.25
C VAL A 327 8.77 -20.98 -16.38
N LYS A 328 8.74 -20.55 -15.11
CA LYS A 328 7.66 -20.77 -14.15
C LYS A 328 7.39 -19.46 -13.42
N GLU A 329 6.17 -19.29 -12.94
CA GLU A 329 5.82 -18.17 -12.07
C GLU A 329 6.75 -18.16 -10.85
N THR A 330 7.26 -16.97 -10.50
CA THR A 330 8.23 -16.80 -9.43
C THR A 330 7.58 -16.10 -8.25
N LYS A 331 7.52 -16.79 -7.11
CA LYS A 331 7.05 -16.24 -5.84
C LYS A 331 8.16 -15.46 -5.14
N ILE A 332 7.85 -14.24 -4.73
CA ILE A 332 8.64 -13.42 -3.84
C ILE A 332 7.91 -13.34 -2.52
N LYS A 333 8.64 -13.54 -1.42
CA LYS A 333 8.11 -13.32 -0.07
C LYS A 333 9.04 -12.43 0.72
N ILE A 334 8.49 -11.35 1.27
CA ILE A 334 9.18 -10.40 2.16
C ILE A 334 8.49 -10.50 3.52
N SER A 335 9.21 -10.99 4.52
CA SER A 335 8.72 -11.04 5.90
C SER A 335 9.44 -9.96 6.72
N TYR A 336 8.71 -9.26 7.58
CA TYR A 336 9.27 -8.27 8.50
C TYR A 336 8.37 -8.14 9.73
N SER A 337 8.75 -7.31 10.69
CA SER A 337 7.94 -7.04 11.87
C SER A 337 7.96 -5.57 12.26
N ALA A 338 6.92 -5.16 12.98
CA ALA A 338 6.84 -3.87 13.63
C ALA A 338 6.44 -4.06 15.10
N THR A 339 6.88 -3.16 15.95
CA THR A 339 6.57 -3.17 17.38
C THR A 339 5.49 -2.12 17.68
N VAL A 340 4.45 -2.54 18.39
CA VAL A 340 3.40 -1.65 18.90
C VAL A 340 4.03 -0.73 19.95
N ASN A 341 4.01 0.57 19.71
CA ASN A 341 4.66 1.55 20.57
C ASN A 341 3.64 2.37 21.39
N LYS A 342 4.13 3.24 22.26
CA LYS A 342 3.30 4.02 23.21
C LYS A 342 2.39 5.08 22.57
N LYS A 343 2.50 5.31 21.26
CA LYS A 343 1.69 6.29 20.54
C LYS A 343 0.34 5.73 20.10
N VAL A 344 0.13 4.42 20.20
CA VAL A 344 -1.18 3.83 19.96
C VAL A 344 -2.24 4.49 20.82
N ILE A 345 -3.38 4.77 20.19
CA ILE A 345 -4.57 5.26 20.88
C ILE A 345 -5.54 4.09 21.02
N VAL A 346 -6.15 3.97 22.19
CA VAL A 346 -7.07 2.87 22.48
C VAL A 346 -8.26 2.90 21.51
N ASP A 347 -8.63 1.72 21.01
CA ASP A 347 -9.71 1.49 20.03
C ASP A 347 -9.53 2.19 18.68
N ILE A 348 -8.40 2.86 18.47
CA ILE A 348 -7.99 3.37 17.17
C ILE A 348 -7.05 2.33 16.54
N PRO A 349 -7.38 1.76 15.36
CA PRO A 349 -6.52 0.80 14.72
C PRO A 349 -5.19 1.41 14.25
N GLU A 350 -4.16 0.59 14.17
CA GLU A 350 -2.94 0.90 13.45
C GLU A 350 -2.84 0.02 12.20
N SER A 351 -2.31 0.59 11.13
CA SER A 351 -2.18 -0.07 9.84
C SER A 351 -0.81 0.19 9.25
N ASN A 352 -0.40 -0.70 8.36
CA ASN A 352 0.65 -0.48 7.40
C ASN A 352 0.05 -0.45 5.98
N ASP A 353 0.77 0.06 5.00
CA ASP A 353 0.28 0.34 3.64
C ASP A 353 1.40 0.06 2.63
N VAL A 354 1.29 -1.09 1.94
CA VAL A 354 2.30 -1.52 0.96
C VAL A 354 1.87 -1.17 -0.45
N THR A 355 2.81 -0.68 -1.24
CA THR A 355 2.65 -0.45 -2.67
C THR A 355 3.75 -1.17 -3.43
N PHE A 356 3.38 -1.96 -4.43
CA PHE A 356 4.32 -2.62 -5.33
C PHE A 356 4.38 -1.92 -6.69
N HIS A 357 5.52 -1.31 -6.96
CA HIS A 357 5.85 -0.66 -8.23
C HIS A 357 6.61 -1.65 -9.10
N TYR A 358 6.11 -1.87 -10.31
CA TYR A 358 6.68 -2.79 -11.28
C TYR A 358 6.59 -2.20 -12.68
N GLY A 359 7.42 -2.73 -13.58
CA GLY A 359 7.30 -2.44 -14.99
C GLY A 359 8.61 -2.61 -15.75
N ASN A 360 8.53 -2.43 -17.07
CA ASN A 360 9.65 -2.59 -17.98
C ASN A 360 10.57 -1.35 -18.04
N ASN A 361 10.24 -0.29 -17.30
CA ASN A 361 11.08 0.89 -17.10
C ASN A 361 11.43 1.07 -15.61
N PRO A 362 12.48 1.84 -15.28
CA PRO A 362 12.73 2.29 -13.92
C PRO A 362 11.51 3.00 -13.31
N ALA A 363 11.26 2.85 -12.01
CA ALA A 363 10.13 3.51 -11.33
C ALA A 363 10.54 4.31 -10.08
N HIS A 364 9.93 5.48 -9.91
CA HIS A 364 10.23 6.39 -8.80
C HIS A 364 9.17 6.40 -7.70
N GLY A 365 7.93 5.96 -7.98
CA GLY A 365 6.82 6.06 -7.04
C GLY A 365 7.02 5.28 -5.74
N ASN A 366 6.28 5.62 -4.69
CA ASN A 366 6.31 4.95 -3.39
C ASN A 366 4.90 4.90 -2.74
N SER A 367 4.79 4.32 -1.54
CA SER A 367 3.54 4.28 -0.80
C SER A 367 3.14 5.67 -0.28
N PRO A 368 1.83 5.97 -0.19
CA PRO A 368 1.34 7.17 0.50
C PRO A 368 1.88 7.25 1.93
N ILE A 369 2.29 8.46 2.35
CA ILE A 369 2.87 8.68 3.69
C ILE A 369 1.79 9.23 4.64
N PRO A 370 1.50 8.55 5.77
CA PRO A 370 0.63 9.10 6.80
C PRO A 370 1.17 10.40 7.43
N THR A 371 0.26 11.33 7.67
CA THR A 371 0.55 12.55 8.43
C THR A 371 -0.62 12.97 9.31
N LYS A 372 -0.32 13.49 10.49
CA LYS A 372 -1.27 14.27 11.28
C LYS A 372 -1.54 15.62 10.62
N PRO A 373 -2.74 16.19 10.77
CA PRO A 373 -3.03 17.56 10.39
C PRO A 373 -2.21 18.56 11.21
N ASN A 374 -2.09 19.78 10.70
CA ASN A 374 -1.63 20.95 11.44
C ASN A 374 -2.76 21.97 11.46
N ASN A 375 -3.18 22.42 12.64
CA ASN A 375 -4.34 23.28 12.83
C ASN A 375 -5.62 22.74 12.14
N LYS A 376 -5.86 21.43 12.23
CA LYS A 376 -6.98 20.71 11.60
C LYS A 376 -6.95 20.75 10.06
N GLN A 377 -5.77 20.95 9.46
CA GLN A 377 -5.59 21.04 8.02
C GLN A 377 -4.50 20.11 7.50
N ILE A 378 -4.71 19.59 6.29
CA ILE A 378 -3.68 18.92 5.48
C ILE A 378 -3.61 19.59 4.13
N ILE A 379 -2.43 20.09 3.79
CA ILE A 379 -2.12 20.70 2.50
C ILE A 379 -1.49 19.64 1.62
N VAL A 380 -2.04 19.47 0.41
CA VAL A 380 -1.41 18.69 -0.66
C VAL A 380 -0.91 19.64 -1.75
N GLU A 381 0.32 19.42 -2.18
CA GLU A 381 0.94 20.10 -3.33
C GLU A 381 1.30 19.07 -4.40
N LYS A 382 0.94 19.34 -5.65
CA LYS A 382 1.26 18.49 -6.80
C LYS A 382 2.38 19.10 -7.62
N GLN A 383 3.40 18.28 -7.88
CA GLN A 383 4.54 18.59 -8.73
C GLN A 383 4.72 17.50 -9.80
N PHE A 384 5.49 17.85 -10.83
CA PHE A 384 5.99 16.92 -11.84
C PHE A 384 7.51 17.00 -11.83
N SER A 385 8.19 15.86 -12.04
CA SER A 385 9.64 15.76 -11.85
C SER A 385 10.46 16.64 -12.80
N ASP A 386 9.91 17.02 -13.95
CA ASP A 386 10.51 17.95 -14.91
C ASP A 386 10.18 19.44 -14.63
N GLY A 387 9.43 19.70 -13.55
CA GLY A 387 8.96 21.04 -13.16
C GLY A 387 7.81 21.58 -14.00
N LYS A 388 7.20 20.78 -14.89
CA LYS A 388 6.15 21.23 -15.81
C LYS A 388 4.84 20.50 -15.55
N PHE A 389 3.90 21.21 -14.93
CA PHE A 389 2.52 20.75 -14.88
C PHE A 389 1.91 20.81 -16.29
N PRO A 390 1.39 19.68 -16.85
CA PRO A 390 0.74 19.67 -18.16
C PRO A 390 -0.54 20.54 -18.19
N GLU A 391 -0.80 21.25 -19.30
CA GLU A 391 -1.93 22.19 -19.40
C GLU A 391 -3.31 21.51 -19.30
N ASP A 392 -3.46 20.33 -19.92
CA ASP A 392 -4.75 19.65 -20.08
C ASP A 392 -4.85 18.37 -19.22
N VAL A 393 -4.17 18.35 -18.07
CA VAL A 393 -4.20 17.20 -17.15
C VAL A 393 -4.81 17.63 -15.83
N ASP A 394 -5.91 16.98 -15.47
CA ASP A 394 -6.53 17.08 -14.16
C ASP A 394 -6.06 15.92 -13.29
N VAL A 395 -5.59 16.23 -12.07
CA VAL A 395 -5.10 15.22 -11.12
C VAL A 395 -6.08 15.13 -9.97
N GLN A 396 -6.74 13.98 -9.82
CA GLN A 396 -7.63 13.75 -8.67
C GLN A 396 -6.85 13.18 -7.49
N VAL A 397 -7.04 13.77 -6.32
CA VAL A 397 -6.51 13.29 -5.03
C VAL A 397 -7.66 13.07 -4.04
N THR A 398 -7.59 12.00 -3.25
CA THR A 398 -8.59 11.68 -2.22
C THR A 398 -7.91 11.55 -0.85
N LEU A 399 -8.56 12.08 0.19
CA LEU A 399 -8.08 11.97 1.57
C LEU A 399 -8.65 10.71 2.24
N TYR A 400 -7.78 9.91 2.84
CA TYR A 400 -8.13 8.72 3.61
C TYR A 400 -7.66 8.84 5.06
N ASN A 401 -8.44 8.30 5.99
CA ASN A 401 -7.99 8.05 7.35
C ASN A 401 -6.98 6.88 7.31
N ALA A 402 -5.75 7.12 7.74
CA ALA A 402 -4.65 6.16 7.59
C ALA A 402 -4.79 4.95 8.53
N GLN A 403 -5.42 5.13 9.69
CA GLN A 403 -5.69 4.05 10.64
C GLN A 403 -6.70 3.03 10.11
N THR A 404 -7.80 3.51 9.53
CA THR A 404 -8.91 2.68 9.08
C THR A 404 -8.82 2.27 7.61
N GLY A 405 -8.04 2.99 6.80
CA GLY A 405 -7.98 2.83 5.34
C GLY A 405 -9.21 3.39 4.59
N LYS A 406 -10.16 4.02 5.29
CA LYS A 406 -11.40 4.52 4.69
C LYS A 406 -11.25 5.96 4.21
N ALA A 407 -11.94 6.30 3.14
CA ALA A 407 -12.06 7.69 2.70
C ALA A 407 -12.73 8.54 3.79
N VAL A 408 -12.27 9.77 3.97
CA VAL A 408 -12.85 10.69 4.97
C VAL A 408 -14.22 11.15 4.52
N GLU A 409 -15.25 11.01 5.37
CA GLU A 409 -16.62 11.41 5.05
C GLU A 409 -16.96 12.86 5.50
N PRO A 410 -17.72 13.64 4.71
CA PRO A 410 -18.14 13.33 3.34
C PRO A 410 -16.92 13.21 2.41
N ARG A 411 -16.90 12.20 1.53
CA ARG A 411 -15.74 11.84 0.68
C ARG A 411 -14.95 13.07 0.19
N GLN A 412 -13.80 13.32 0.82
CA GLN A 412 -12.97 14.48 0.50
C GLN A 412 -12.08 14.21 -0.72
N VAL A 413 -12.53 14.67 -1.89
CA VAL A 413 -11.81 14.61 -3.17
C VAL A 413 -11.47 16.02 -3.64
N ALA A 414 -10.26 16.21 -4.17
CA ALA A 414 -9.83 17.45 -4.80
C ALA A 414 -9.29 17.18 -6.21
N THR A 415 -9.47 18.16 -7.10
CA THR A 415 -8.84 18.17 -8.43
C THR A 415 -7.75 19.23 -8.44
N LEU A 416 -6.53 18.81 -8.76
CA LEU A 416 -5.35 19.67 -8.88
C LEU A 416 -5.06 19.89 -10.35
N THR A 417 -4.80 21.14 -10.72
CA THR A 417 -4.52 21.57 -12.10
C THR A 417 -3.27 22.43 -12.13
N LYS A 418 -2.81 22.80 -13.32
CA LYS A 418 -1.69 23.74 -13.45
C LYS A 418 -1.96 25.09 -12.76
N GLN A 419 -3.19 25.59 -12.85
CA GLN A 419 -3.58 26.88 -12.25
C GLN A 419 -3.82 26.75 -10.73
N GLN A 420 -4.14 25.55 -10.26
CA GLN A 420 -4.35 25.24 -8.84
C GLN A 420 -3.63 23.93 -8.47
N PRO A 421 -2.29 23.96 -8.32
CA PRO A 421 -1.50 22.76 -8.04
C PRO A 421 -1.54 22.36 -6.55
N THR A 422 -2.26 23.12 -5.71
CA THR A 422 -2.37 22.88 -4.28
C THR A 422 -3.83 22.82 -3.82
N HIS A 423 -4.09 22.04 -2.78
CA HIS A 423 -5.38 21.98 -2.10
C HIS A 423 -5.18 21.83 -0.59
N THR A 424 -6.12 22.38 0.19
CA THR A 424 -6.12 22.26 1.65
C THR A 424 -7.40 21.56 2.11
N PHE A 425 -7.23 20.35 2.65
CA PHE A 425 -8.28 19.67 3.39
C PHE A 425 -8.40 20.29 4.79
N ILE A 426 -9.62 20.56 5.26
CA ILE A 426 -9.90 21.26 6.51
C ILE A 426 -10.86 20.46 7.40
N GLY A 427 -10.95 20.83 8.68
CA GLY A 427 -11.89 20.22 9.63
C GLY A 427 -11.47 18.84 10.14
N LEU A 428 -10.18 18.53 10.02
CA LEU A 428 -9.62 17.22 10.39
C LEU A 428 -9.34 17.12 11.90
N ASP A 429 -9.23 15.90 12.40
CA ASP A 429 -8.81 15.62 13.77
C ASP A 429 -7.28 15.63 13.86
N ASN A 430 -6.71 16.46 14.74
CA ASN A 430 -5.27 16.59 14.90
C ASN A 430 -4.60 15.34 15.49
N ASP A 431 -5.36 14.47 16.16
CA ASP A 431 -4.83 13.24 16.76
C ASP A 431 -4.89 12.03 15.82
N THR A 432 -5.61 12.17 14.70
CA THR A 432 -5.77 11.17 13.64
C THR A 432 -4.70 11.36 12.55
N GLU A 433 -4.24 10.27 11.93
CA GLU A 433 -3.34 10.34 10.77
C GLU A 433 -4.14 10.13 9.49
N TYR A 434 -3.76 10.85 8.45
CA TYR A 434 -4.38 10.74 7.14
C TYR A 434 -3.33 10.53 6.08
N LYS A 435 -3.75 9.92 4.97
CA LYS A 435 -2.94 9.77 3.76
C LYS A 435 -3.72 10.34 2.57
N VAL A 436 -3.02 11.09 1.73
CA VAL A 436 -3.56 11.59 0.46
C VAL A 436 -3.14 10.64 -0.63
N ILE A 437 -4.09 10.14 -1.41
CA ILE A 437 -3.83 9.19 -2.50
C ILE A 437 -4.21 9.83 -3.83
N GLU A 438 -3.28 9.85 -4.77
CA GLU A 438 -3.52 10.25 -6.15
C GLU A 438 -4.23 9.14 -6.94
N THR A 439 -5.22 9.51 -7.74
CA THR A 439 -5.79 8.62 -8.75
C THR A 439 -4.76 8.40 -9.84
N ASN A 440 -4.46 7.14 -10.15
CA ASN A 440 -3.41 6.76 -11.10
C ASN A 440 -3.51 7.52 -12.44
N LEU A 441 -2.43 8.21 -12.79
CA LEU A 441 -2.28 8.90 -14.06
C LEU A 441 -1.47 8.02 -15.03
N SER A 442 -2.05 7.70 -16.19
CA SER A 442 -1.43 6.78 -17.16
C SER A 442 0.00 7.19 -17.52
N GLY A 443 0.94 6.26 -17.37
CA GLY A 443 2.36 6.47 -17.67
C GLY A 443 3.13 7.29 -16.63
N TYR A 444 2.51 7.66 -15.51
CA TYR A 444 3.16 8.33 -14.40
C TYR A 444 3.16 7.50 -13.11
N SER A 445 4.25 7.56 -12.36
CA SER A 445 4.34 7.06 -10.99
C SER A 445 4.27 8.24 -10.00
N ALA A 446 3.53 8.08 -8.90
CA ALA A 446 3.44 9.07 -7.84
C ALA A 446 4.46 8.80 -6.73
N GLU A 447 5.34 9.77 -6.45
CA GLU A 447 6.24 9.80 -5.30
C GLU A 447 5.69 10.76 -4.23
N TYR A 448 5.36 10.24 -3.07
CA TYR A 448 4.87 10.98 -1.91
C TYR A 448 6.04 11.43 -1.04
N LYS A 449 6.03 12.71 -0.66
CA LYS A 449 7.02 13.33 0.23
C LYS A 449 6.33 14.03 1.37
N LYS A 450 6.80 13.77 2.59
CA LYS A 450 6.40 14.53 3.77
C LYS A 450 7.31 15.74 3.92
N VAL A 451 6.73 16.92 4.15
CA VAL A 451 7.50 18.11 4.50
C VAL A 451 7.80 18.06 6.01
N ASN A 452 8.87 18.70 6.48
CA ASN A 452 9.35 18.61 7.88
C ASN A 452 8.29 19.00 8.96
N GLN A 453 7.18 19.62 8.58
CA GLN A 453 6.07 19.95 9.48
C GLN A 453 4.88 19.01 9.20
N ASN A 454 4.19 18.58 10.26
CA ASN A 454 2.89 17.90 10.12
C ASN A 454 1.94 18.74 9.24
N GLY A 455 1.04 18.06 8.54
CA GLY A 455 -0.03 18.70 7.79
C GLY A 455 0.33 19.10 6.35
N GLN A 456 1.47 18.66 5.80
CA GLN A 456 1.81 18.92 4.40
C GLN A 456 2.42 17.71 3.68
N ILE A 457 1.86 17.38 2.52
CA ILE A 457 2.34 16.33 1.60
C ILE A 457 2.61 16.94 0.23
N ILE A 458 3.74 16.58 -0.37
CA ILE A 458 4.04 16.86 -1.78
C ILE A 458 3.93 15.54 -2.54
N ILE A 459 3.19 15.54 -3.64
CA ILE A 459 3.11 14.42 -4.59
C ILE A 459 3.89 14.83 -5.84
N VAL A 460 4.91 14.06 -6.20
CA VAL A 460 5.72 14.29 -7.40
C VAL A 460 5.43 13.20 -8.42
N ASN A 461 4.92 13.58 -9.59
CA ASN A 461 4.70 12.63 -10.67
C ASN A 461 5.94 12.49 -11.56
N TRP A 462 6.35 11.25 -11.77
CA TRP A 462 7.46 10.85 -12.63
C TRP A 462 6.92 10.17 -13.88
N LYS A 463 7.34 10.62 -15.06
CA LYS A 463 6.93 10.01 -16.34
C LYS A 463 7.73 8.74 -16.64
N ASP A 464 7.50 7.72 -15.83
CA ASP A 464 8.21 6.44 -15.88
C ASP A 464 7.69 5.53 -17.01
N ASN A 465 6.49 5.79 -17.51
CA ASN A 465 5.80 4.92 -18.46
C ASN A 465 5.68 3.46 -17.97
N ASN A 466 5.31 3.29 -16.70
CA ASN A 466 5.03 1.98 -16.10
C ASN A 466 3.54 1.82 -15.79
N PRO A 467 3.05 0.57 -15.62
CA PRO A 467 1.72 0.30 -15.09
C PRO A 467 1.45 1.00 -13.75
N PRO A 468 0.15 1.22 -13.43
CA PRO A 468 -0.24 1.56 -12.08
C PRO A 468 0.30 0.53 -11.07
N PRO A 469 0.79 0.97 -9.90
CA PRO A 469 1.28 0.05 -8.89
C PRO A 469 0.15 -0.80 -8.30
N LEU A 470 0.52 -1.90 -7.64
CA LEU A 470 -0.44 -2.75 -6.92
C LEU A 470 -0.45 -2.42 -5.43
N THR A 471 -1.63 -2.23 -4.86
CA THR A 471 -1.87 -1.90 -3.45
C THR A 471 -2.85 -2.91 -2.85
N PRO A 472 -2.38 -3.97 -2.14
CA PRO A 472 -3.28 -4.93 -1.50
C PRO A 472 -3.96 -4.33 -0.25
N GLU A 473 -5.07 -4.93 0.19
CA GLU A 473 -5.69 -4.61 1.49
C GLU A 473 -4.75 -5.00 2.65
N GLU A 474 -4.75 -4.23 3.74
CA GLU A 474 -3.81 -4.45 4.84
C GLU A 474 -4.49 -4.84 6.17
N PRO A 475 -3.90 -5.80 6.92
CA PRO A 475 -4.36 -6.14 8.25
C PRO A 475 -4.10 -5.02 9.25
N LYS A 476 -4.89 -5.00 10.32
CA LYS A 476 -4.86 -3.93 11.31
C LYS A 476 -4.64 -4.49 12.70
N ILE A 477 -3.98 -3.72 13.54
CA ILE A 477 -3.90 -4.01 14.97
C ILE A 477 -4.65 -2.95 15.76
N VAL A 478 -5.05 -3.27 16.98
CA VAL A 478 -5.72 -2.32 17.87
C VAL A 478 -5.36 -2.61 19.31
N THR A 479 -5.21 -1.55 20.11
CA THR A 479 -5.05 -1.68 21.55
C THR A 479 -6.40 -1.42 22.23
N GLY A 480 -6.79 -2.27 23.17
CA GLY A 480 -8.08 -2.18 23.83
C GLY A 480 -8.07 -1.47 25.18
N GLY A 481 -9.28 -1.22 25.67
CA GLY A 481 -9.57 -0.66 26.99
C GLY A 481 -11.05 -0.79 27.31
N GLN A 482 -11.46 -0.32 28.49
CA GLN A 482 -12.86 -0.31 28.89
C GLN A 482 -13.15 0.92 29.74
N ARG A 483 -14.25 1.61 29.44
CA ARG A 483 -14.81 2.66 30.30
C ARG A 483 -15.90 2.10 31.20
N PHE A 484 -15.93 2.62 32.43
CA PHE A 484 -16.90 2.28 33.46
C PHE A 484 -17.56 3.54 34.02
N ARG A 485 -18.79 3.40 34.53
CA ARG A 485 -19.46 4.43 35.34
C ARG A 485 -20.11 3.80 36.56
N LYS A 486 -19.70 4.24 37.75
CA LYS A 486 -20.30 3.85 39.02
C LYS A 486 -21.52 4.71 39.31
N VAL A 487 -22.66 4.06 39.55
CA VAL A 487 -23.93 4.74 39.83
C VAL A 487 -24.71 4.06 40.95
N ASP A 488 -25.70 4.76 41.49
CA ASP A 488 -26.87 4.20 42.17
C ASP A 488 -28.05 4.23 41.20
N LYS A 489 -28.46 3.07 40.66
CA LYS A 489 -29.55 3.00 39.68
C LYS A 489 -30.92 3.33 40.27
N VAL A 490 -31.11 3.17 41.58
CA VAL A 490 -32.39 3.38 42.26
C VAL A 490 -32.66 4.88 42.46
N HIS A 491 -31.60 5.70 42.55
CA HIS A 491 -31.70 7.14 42.75
C HIS A 491 -31.25 7.91 41.51
N ASP A 492 -31.99 7.76 40.41
CA ASP A 492 -31.80 8.52 39.16
C ASP A 492 -30.38 8.39 38.56
N ASN A 493 -29.83 7.17 38.57
CA ASN A 493 -28.46 6.88 38.09
C ASN A 493 -27.40 7.81 38.70
N LYS A 494 -27.58 8.21 39.97
CA LYS A 494 -26.69 9.12 40.67
C LYS A 494 -25.25 8.61 40.59
N ALA A 495 -24.35 9.42 40.04
CA ALA A 495 -22.93 9.13 39.99
C ALA A 495 -22.33 8.97 41.39
N LEU A 496 -21.49 7.94 41.54
CA LEU A 496 -20.84 7.63 42.82
C LEU A 496 -19.33 7.80 42.73
N LYS A 497 -18.79 8.71 43.54
CA LYS A 497 -17.35 8.97 43.68
C LYS A 497 -16.72 8.03 44.70
N GLY A 498 -15.47 7.67 44.46
CA GLY A 498 -14.60 7.07 45.48
C GLY A 498 -14.80 5.57 45.72
N ALA A 499 -15.57 4.87 44.90
CA ALA A 499 -15.45 3.41 44.80
C ALA A 499 -14.05 3.07 44.28
N GLU A 500 -13.41 2.08 44.90
CA GLU A 500 -12.08 1.58 44.56
C GLU A 500 -12.19 0.16 44.00
N PHE A 501 -11.53 -0.08 42.87
CA PHE A 501 -11.58 -1.34 42.14
C PHE A 501 -10.20 -1.85 41.74
N VAL A 502 -10.09 -3.16 41.53
CA VAL A 502 -8.95 -3.81 40.87
C VAL A 502 -9.44 -4.62 39.67
N VAL A 503 -8.58 -4.80 38.67
CA VAL A 503 -8.85 -5.62 37.48
C VAL A 503 -8.18 -6.98 37.63
N LYS A 504 -8.91 -8.06 37.35
CA LYS A 504 -8.45 -9.44 37.42
C LYS A 504 -8.59 -10.11 36.05
N ASN A 505 -7.57 -10.86 35.63
CA ASN A 505 -7.61 -11.62 34.37
C ASN A 505 -8.20 -13.03 34.57
N LYS A 506 -8.41 -13.76 33.46
CA LYS A 506 -8.90 -15.14 33.46
C LYS A 506 -8.02 -16.12 34.25
N ALA A 507 -6.72 -15.84 34.37
CA ALA A 507 -5.78 -16.65 35.15
C ALA A 507 -5.84 -16.36 36.66
N GLY A 508 -6.70 -15.45 37.09
CA GLY A 508 -6.89 -15.09 38.49
C GLY A 508 -5.91 -14.05 39.05
N LYS A 509 -5.03 -13.49 38.22
CA LYS A 509 -4.04 -12.48 38.60
C LYS A 509 -4.61 -11.08 38.51
N TYR A 510 -4.05 -10.15 39.27
CA TYR A 510 -4.49 -8.76 39.35
C TYR A 510 -3.58 -7.83 38.55
N LEU A 511 -4.17 -6.81 37.92
CA LEU A 511 -3.46 -5.82 37.13
C LEU A 511 -2.78 -4.81 38.05
N ALA A 512 -1.47 -4.63 37.91
CA ALA A 512 -0.70 -3.63 38.63
C ALA A 512 0.08 -2.74 37.66
N ARG A 513 0.18 -1.45 38.02
CA ARG A 513 0.98 -0.48 37.27
C ARG A 513 2.43 -0.61 37.70
N LYS A 514 3.37 -0.61 36.75
CA LYS A 514 4.80 -0.59 37.09
C LYS A 514 5.16 0.72 37.79
N ASP A 515 5.97 0.65 38.84
CA ASP A 515 6.59 1.84 39.45
C ASP A 515 7.88 2.24 38.71
N ALA A 516 8.50 3.35 39.11
CA ALA A 516 9.72 3.84 38.45
C ALA A 516 10.90 2.87 38.59
N THR A 517 11.04 2.24 39.75
CA THR A 517 12.11 1.26 40.02
C THR A 517 11.98 0.07 39.08
N LYS A 518 10.79 -0.50 38.96
CA LYS A 518 10.54 -1.65 38.08
C LYS A 518 10.68 -1.27 36.61
N ARG A 519 10.22 -0.09 36.19
CA ARG A 519 10.45 0.39 34.81
C ARG A 519 11.95 0.53 34.49
N ASN A 520 12.74 1.05 35.42
CA ASN A 520 14.18 1.19 35.24
C ASN A 520 14.87 -0.19 35.22
N GLU A 521 14.47 -1.11 36.09
CA GLU A 521 14.96 -2.49 36.08
C GLU A 521 14.67 -3.18 34.75
N ASP A 522 13.42 -3.12 34.29
CA ASP A 522 13.01 -3.73 33.02
C ASP A 522 13.73 -3.07 31.82
N GLN A 523 13.96 -1.75 31.87
CA GLN A 523 14.73 -1.03 30.85
C GLN A 523 16.20 -1.47 30.84
N ASN A 524 16.85 -1.61 31.99
CA ASN A 524 18.21 -2.11 32.08
C ASN A 524 18.32 -3.55 31.54
N GLN A 525 17.35 -4.42 31.86
CA GLN A 525 17.29 -5.77 31.31
C GLN A 525 17.16 -5.78 29.79
N TYR A 526 16.36 -4.87 29.23
CA TYR A 526 16.28 -4.69 27.78
C TYR A 526 17.61 -4.18 27.21
N ASP A 527 18.24 -3.19 27.83
CA ASP A 527 19.51 -2.62 27.36
C ASP A 527 20.62 -3.69 27.36
N ASP A 528 20.67 -4.54 28.38
CA ASP A 528 21.58 -5.69 28.46
C ASP A 528 21.30 -6.73 27.36
N ALA A 529 20.02 -7.06 27.13
CA ALA A 529 19.61 -8.01 26.10
C ALA A 529 19.87 -7.49 24.67
N GLU A 530 19.62 -6.20 24.43
CA GLU A 530 19.95 -5.53 23.16
C GLU A 530 21.45 -5.50 22.95
N LYS A 531 22.24 -5.15 23.97
CA LYS A 531 23.70 -5.22 23.88
C LYS A 531 24.17 -6.62 23.50
N LYS A 532 23.64 -7.66 24.14
CA LYS A 532 23.97 -9.06 23.81
C LYS A 532 23.62 -9.40 22.36
N TYR A 533 22.43 -9.03 21.90
CA TYR A 533 22.01 -9.24 20.51
C TYR A 533 22.95 -8.52 19.53
N GLN A 534 23.23 -7.24 19.74
CA GLN A 534 24.12 -6.44 18.88
C GLN A 534 25.54 -6.98 18.84
N ASP A 535 26.07 -7.47 19.97
CA ASP A 535 27.39 -8.08 20.02
C ASP A 535 27.44 -9.40 19.22
N LEU A 536 26.37 -10.21 19.25
CA LEU A 536 26.25 -11.42 18.41
C LEU A 536 26.11 -11.10 16.92
N VAL A 537 25.36 -10.05 16.55
CA VAL A 537 25.22 -9.59 15.15
C VAL A 537 26.58 -9.24 14.56
N LYS A 538 27.47 -8.59 15.32
CA LYS A 538 28.81 -8.18 14.84
C LYS A 538 29.74 -9.35 14.52
N VAL A 539 29.59 -10.48 15.19
CA VAL A 539 30.50 -11.65 15.07
C VAL A 539 29.91 -12.81 14.29
N ALA A 540 28.69 -12.66 13.75
CA ALA A 540 27.95 -13.74 13.09
C ALA A 540 28.67 -14.24 11.82
N SER A 541 29.32 -15.40 11.94
CA SER A 541 29.59 -16.35 10.86
C SER A 541 28.49 -17.44 10.88
N THR A 542 28.26 -18.12 9.76
CA THR A 542 27.07 -18.96 9.45
C THR A 542 26.71 -20.09 10.44
N SER A 543 27.47 -20.28 11.52
CA SER A 543 27.25 -21.25 12.61
C SER A 543 26.52 -20.70 13.85
N ASN A 544 26.32 -19.38 14.00
CA ASN A 544 25.73 -18.76 15.20
C ASN A 544 24.20 -18.56 15.14
N GLY A 545 23.50 -19.17 14.18
CA GLY A 545 22.10 -18.86 13.87
C GLY A 545 21.14 -19.08 15.04
N GLN A 546 21.24 -20.21 15.76
CA GLN A 546 20.35 -20.51 16.89
C GLN A 546 20.58 -19.57 18.10
N GLU A 547 21.83 -19.27 18.44
CA GLU A 547 22.15 -18.37 19.54
C GLU A 547 21.72 -16.93 19.24
N LEU A 548 21.90 -16.48 18.00
CA LEU A 548 21.43 -15.16 17.55
C LEU A 548 19.90 -15.07 17.59
N MET A 549 19.19 -16.11 17.16
CA MET A 549 17.72 -16.18 17.24
C MET A 549 17.23 -16.13 18.70
N ALA A 550 17.85 -16.91 19.59
CA ALA A 550 17.50 -16.91 21.01
C ALA A 550 17.79 -15.56 21.68
N ALA A 551 18.91 -14.91 21.34
CA ALA A 551 19.23 -13.57 21.83
C ALA A 551 18.25 -12.51 21.31
N LYS A 552 17.84 -12.62 20.04
CA LYS A 552 16.81 -11.77 19.44
C LYS A 552 15.48 -11.92 20.18
N GLU A 553 15.04 -13.15 20.42
CA GLU A 553 13.81 -13.45 21.16
C GLU A 553 13.86 -12.93 22.60
N ALA A 554 14.99 -13.12 23.30
CA ALA A 554 15.19 -12.60 24.65
C ALA A 554 15.11 -11.07 24.69
N ARG A 555 15.78 -10.38 23.77
CA ARG A 555 15.68 -8.92 23.60
C ARG A 555 14.24 -8.48 23.33
N ASP A 556 13.58 -9.12 22.38
CA ASP A 556 12.22 -8.82 21.96
C ASP A 556 11.24 -8.92 23.15
N ASN A 557 11.36 -9.99 23.95
CA ASN A 557 10.57 -10.17 25.18
C ASN A 557 10.91 -9.13 26.26
N ALA A 558 12.19 -8.76 26.41
CA ALA A 558 12.62 -7.73 27.35
C ALA A 558 12.09 -6.34 26.94
N TYR A 559 12.09 -6.01 25.64
CA TYR A 559 11.49 -4.78 25.13
C TYR A 559 10.00 -4.71 25.45
N LYS A 560 9.25 -5.78 25.11
CA LYS A 560 7.82 -5.87 25.40
C LYS A 560 7.54 -5.61 26.88
N THR A 561 8.34 -6.24 27.73
CA THR A 561 8.26 -6.04 29.18
C THR A 561 8.56 -4.57 29.53
N ALA A 562 9.70 -4.02 29.11
CA ALA A 562 10.11 -2.66 29.44
C ALA A 562 9.11 -1.58 28.99
N LYS A 563 8.41 -1.78 27.86
CA LYS A 563 7.47 -0.80 27.32
C LYS A 563 6.03 -0.95 27.80
N SER A 564 5.67 -2.11 28.36
CA SER A 564 4.36 -2.30 28.99
C SER A 564 4.20 -1.44 30.25
N GLU A 565 3.07 -0.73 30.35
CA GLU A 565 2.67 -0.02 31.57
C GLU A 565 2.26 -0.97 32.70
N TRP A 566 1.73 -2.14 32.30
CA TRP A 566 1.09 -3.08 33.20
C TRP A 566 1.96 -4.30 33.48
N LYS A 567 1.77 -4.86 34.68
CA LYS A 567 2.22 -6.20 35.08
C LYS A 567 1.07 -6.94 35.76
N TRP A 568 1.06 -8.26 35.68
CA TRP A 568 0.12 -9.10 36.44
C TRP A 568 0.78 -9.57 37.74
N VAL A 569 0.07 -9.42 38.87
CA VAL A 569 0.52 -9.81 40.21
C VAL A 569 -0.43 -10.82 40.83
N GLU A 570 0.06 -11.67 41.73
CA GLU A 570 -0.75 -12.73 42.35
C GLU A 570 -1.70 -12.19 43.43
N GLN A 571 -1.30 -11.14 44.15
CA GLN A 571 -2.00 -10.65 45.33
C GLN A 571 -2.79 -9.36 45.03
N GLU A 572 -4.03 -9.30 45.52
CA GLU A 572 -4.92 -8.14 45.36
C GLU A 572 -4.32 -6.84 45.92
N LYS A 573 -3.63 -6.93 47.07
CA LYS A 573 -3.01 -5.77 47.74
C LYS A 573 -1.92 -5.08 46.92
N ASP A 574 -1.35 -5.78 45.94
CA ASP A 574 -0.27 -5.27 45.09
C ASP A 574 -0.82 -4.74 43.75
N ALA A 575 -2.14 -4.80 43.55
CA ALA A 575 -2.83 -4.36 42.34
C ALA A 575 -2.93 -2.83 42.23
N TYR A 576 -3.15 -2.34 41.01
CA TYR A 576 -3.47 -0.94 40.79
C TYR A 576 -4.93 -0.68 41.14
N ILE A 577 -5.14 0.34 41.97
CA ILE A 577 -6.47 0.73 42.43
C ILE A 577 -7.04 1.78 41.47
N PHE A 578 -8.11 1.41 40.77
CA PHE A 578 -8.91 2.31 39.97
C PHE A 578 -9.97 2.98 40.85
N ILE A 579 -10.07 4.31 40.77
CA ILE A 579 -10.98 5.09 41.62
C ILE A 579 -12.00 5.80 40.73
N SER A 580 -13.28 5.63 41.06
CA SER A 580 -14.37 6.36 40.40
C SER A 580 -14.32 7.86 40.71
N GLY A 581 -14.37 8.68 39.66
CA GLY A 581 -14.38 10.14 39.76
C GLY A 581 -15.71 10.73 40.26
N GLU A 582 -15.82 12.06 40.30
CA GLU A 582 -17.03 12.74 40.79
C GLU A 582 -18.28 12.43 39.96
N ASN A 583 -18.08 12.24 38.67
CA ASN A 583 -19.08 11.82 37.70
C ASN A 583 -19.26 10.29 37.66
N GLY A 584 -18.60 9.55 38.55
CA GLY A 584 -18.63 8.09 38.65
C GLY A 584 -17.75 7.37 37.63
N TYR A 585 -17.10 8.10 36.71
CA TYR A 585 -16.33 7.49 35.63
C TYR A 585 -14.93 7.09 36.05
N PHE A 586 -14.46 6.00 35.46
CA PHE A 586 -13.06 5.54 35.45
C PHE A 586 -12.85 4.62 34.25
N HIS A 587 -11.60 4.31 33.91
CA HIS A 587 -11.29 3.45 32.77
C HIS A 587 -9.99 2.67 32.97
N VAL A 588 -9.84 1.61 32.18
CA VAL A 588 -8.60 0.88 31.97
C VAL A 588 -8.25 0.90 30.49
N SER A 589 -6.97 1.02 30.16
CA SER A 589 -6.44 1.11 28.78
C SER A 589 -5.24 0.19 28.62
N GLY A 590 -4.87 -0.15 27.39
CA GLY A 590 -3.67 -0.96 27.12
C GLY A 590 -3.88 -2.45 27.41
N LEU A 591 -5.11 -2.95 27.25
CA LEU A 591 -5.44 -4.36 27.40
C LEU A 591 -5.75 -4.98 26.04
N VAL A 592 -5.50 -6.29 25.90
CA VAL A 592 -5.95 -7.05 24.74
C VAL A 592 -7.47 -7.28 24.79
N TYR A 593 -8.05 -7.60 23.64
CA TYR A 593 -9.48 -7.91 23.49
C TYR A 593 -9.80 -9.28 24.11
N GLU A 594 -10.17 -9.27 25.39
CA GLU A 594 -10.51 -10.46 26.17
C GLU A 594 -11.54 -10.14 27.28
N ALA A 595 -11.96 -11.18 28.00
CA ALA A 595 -12.81 -11.04 29.18
C ALA A 595 -11.97 -10.90 30.46
N TYR A 596 -12.42 -10.01 31.35
CA TYR A 596 -11.81 -9.67 32.62
C TYR A 596 -12.87 -9.55 33.72
N GLU A 597 -12.42 -9.44 34.97
CA GLU A 597 -13.27 -9.17 36.12
C GLU A 597 -12.84 -7.89 36.83
N LEU A 598 -13.82 -7.12 37.28
CA LEU A 598 -13.61 -5.96 38.14
C LEU A 598 -14.04 -6.32 39.57
N VAL A 599 -13.10 -6.22 40.52
CA VAL A 599 -13.36 -6.54 41.94
C VAL A 599 -13.43 -5.22 42.71
N GLU A 600 -14.57 -4.92 43.33
CA GLU A 600 -14.67 -3.76 44.23
C GLU A 600 -13.93 -4.07 45.53
N ILE A 601 -12.97 -3.22 45.89
CA ILE A 601 -12.22 -3.37 47.15
C ILE A 601 -12.77 -2.43 48.23
N LYS A 602 -13.36 -1.30 47.83
CA LYS A 602 -14.01 -0.34 48.72
C LYS A 602 -15.22 0.30 48.02
N ALA A 603 -16.36 0.27 48.70
CA ALA A 603 -17.58 0.92 48.22
C ALA A 603 -17.53 2.46 48.43
N PRO A 604 -18.31 3.24 47.68
CA PRO A 604 -18.58 4.63 47.99
C PRO A 604 -19.16 4.80 49.40
N THR A 605 -18.84 5.93 50.07
CA THR A 605 -19.37 6.25 51.39
C THR A 605 -20.90 6.18 51.43
N GLY A 606 -21.46 5.40 52.36
CA GLY A 606 -22.91 5.20 52.53
C GLY A 606 -23.53 4.10 51.65
N TYR A 607 -22.72 3.33 50.93
CA TYR A 607 -23.16 2.22 50.08
C TYR A 607 -22.56 0.89 50.50
N ALA A 608 -23.24 -0.21 50.14
CA ALA A 608 -22.76 -1.55 50.40
C ALA A 608 -21.66 -1.94 49.41
N LYS A 609 -20.62 -2.62 49.89
CA LYS A 609 -19.56 -3.19 49.04
C LYS A 609 -20.13 -4.34 48.20
N LEU A 610 -19.79 -4.38 46.92
CA LEU A 610 -20.11 -5.48 46.04
C LEU A 610 -19.34 -6.74 46.47
N ILE A 611 -20.05 -7.84 46.64
CA ILE A 611 -19.48 -9.15 47.05
C ILE A 611 -19.08 -10.02 45.86
N THR A 612 -19.66 -9.75 44.68
CA THR A 612 -19.43 -10.53 43.47
C THR A 612 -18.61 -9.68 42.49
N PRO A 613 -17.50 -10.21 41.93
CA PRO A 613 -16.78 -9.56 40.85
C PRO A 613 -17.68 -9.28 39.64
N ILE A 614 -17.41 -8.19 38.93
CA ILE A 614 -18.18 -7.77 37.76
C ILE A 614 -17.44 -8.20 36.50
N SER A 615 -17.99 -9.12 35.71
CA SER A 615 -17.42 -9.48 34.42
C SER A 615 -17.58 -8.35 33.40
N PHE A 616 -16.53 -8.10 32.62
CA PHE A 616 -16.53 -7.21 31.46
C PHE A 616 -15.65 -7.78 30.34
N VAL A 617 -15.92 -7.35 29.11
CA VAL A 617 -15.17 -7.76 27.91
C VAL A 617 -14.57 -6.51 27.29
N VAL A 618 -13.27 -6.51 27.09
CA VAL A 618 -12.57 -5.53 26.27
C VAL A 618 -12.71 -5.96 24.81
N GLY A 619 -13.20 -5.08 23.95
CA GLY A 619 -13.35 -5.33 22.51
C GLY A 619 -13.65 -4.05 21.72
N PRO A 620 -14.01 -4.16 20.42
CA PRO A 620 -14.26 -2.99 19.58
C PRO A 620 -15.31 -2.03 20.18
N GLY A 621 -14.98 -0.74 20.27
CA GLY A 621 -15.88 0.33 20.74
C GLY A 621 -16.03 0.46 22.27
N SER A 622 -15.29 -0.34 23.04
CA SER A 622 -15.36 -0.36 24.52
C SER A 622 -15.04 0.99 25.18
N MET A 623 -14.39 1.89 24.46
CA MET A 623 -14.05 3.25 24.91
C MET A 623 -15.01 4.35 24.42
N ASP A 624 -15.98 4.05 23.55
CA ASP A 624 -16.81 5.05 22.85
C ASP A 624 -17.80 5.80 23.78
N GLY A 625 -17.98 5.35 25.03
CA GLY A 625 -18.67 6.11 26.08
C GLY A 625 -20.21 6.18 25.96
N VAL A 626 -20.80 5.49 24.98
CA VAL A 626 -22.27 5.39 24.81
C VAL A 626 -22.84 4.42 25.87
N GLU A 627 -23.95 4.79 26.52
CA GLU A 627 -24.59 3.99 27.57
C GLU A 627 -25.43 2.84 26.96
N ILE A 628 -25.34 1.62 27.51
CA ILE A 628 -26.18 0.48 27.12
C ILE A 628 -27.05 0.04 28.31
N GLU A 629 -28.34 -0.18 28.04
CA GLU A 629 -29.30 -0.67 29.02
C GLU A 629 -29.51 -2.20 29.04
N SER A 630 -28.94 -3.00 28.11
CA SER A 630 -29.20 -4.45 28.03
C SER A 630 -27.99 -5.34 27.63
N PRO A 631 -27.79 -6.53 28.26
CA PRO A 631 -26.61 -7.40 28.09
C PRO A 631 -26.65 -8.47 26.96
N GLU A 632 -27.70 -8.58 26.13
CA GLU A 632 -27.89 -9.79 25.28
C GLU A 632 -27.39 -9.76 23.82
N LYS A 633 -26.68 -8.72 23.35
CA LYS A 633 -26.01 -8.75 22.03
C LYS A 633 -24.63 -8.11 22.13
N LEU A 634 -23.63 -8.69 21.44
CA LEU A 634 -22.26 -8.19 21.43
C LEU A 634 -22.21 -6.81 20.75
N ASP A 635 -22.39 -5.76 21.55
CA ASP A 635 -22.38 -4.34 21.21
C ASP A 635 -21.61 -3.68 22.37
N ILE A 636 -20.31 -3.37 22.22
CA ILE A 636 -19.49 -3.03 23.39
C ILE A 636 -19.40 -1.52 23.54
N ARG A 637 -20.03 -1.02 24.61
CA ARG A 637 -20.09 0.39 25.01
C ARG A 637 -20.02 0.49 26.56
N LEU A 638 -20.13 1.69 27.14
CA LEU A 638 -19.86 2.01 28.56
C LEU A 638 -20.44 1.01 29.57
N LYS A 639 -19.61 0.47 30.49
CA LYS A 639 -20.05 -0.47 31.53
C LYS A 639 -20.59 0.25 32.77
N ILE A 640 -21.90 0.18 32.99
CA ILE A 640 -22.54 0.73 34.20
C ILE A 640 -22.43 -0.24 35.37
N ILE A 641 -21.97 0.26 36.51
CA ILE A 641 -21.80 -0.50 37.76
C ILE A 641 -22.72 0.07 38.82
N ASP A 642 -23.81 -0.63 39.10
CA ASP A 642 -24.78 -0.27 40.12
C ASP A 642 -24.26 -0.54 41.54
N ASN A 643 -24.58 0.33 42.51
CA ASN A 643 -24.40 0.10 43.93
C ASN A 643 -25.67 0.32 44.70
N LYS A 644 -25.92 -0.57 45.68
CA LYS A 644 -27.06 -0.43 46.59
C LYS A 644 -26.69 0.42 47.78
N LYS A 645 -27.48 1.48 48.02
CA LYS A 645 -27.37 2.34 49.19
C LYS A 645 -27.74 1.55 50.45
N ILE A 646 -26.98 1.73 51.53
CA ILE A 646 -27.31 1.11 52.80
C ILE A 646 -28.50 1.87 53.38
N THR A 647 -29.68 1.25 53.35
CA THR A 647 -30.86 1.75 54.05
C THR A 647 -31.08 0.90 55.30
N ILE A 648 -30.95 1.52 56.46
CA ILE A 648 -31.44 0.93 57.69
C ILE A 648 -32.95 1.23 57.70
N PRO A 649 -33.85 0.22 57.72
CA PRO A 649 -35.26 0.50 57.86
C PRO A 649 -35.47 1.30 59.15
N GLN A 650 -36.24 2.38 59.10
CA GLN A 650 -36.67 3.06 60.33
C GLN A 650 -37.45 2.03 61.16
N THR A 651 -36.81 1.48 62.21
CA THR A 651 -37.45 0.62 63.19
C THR A 651 -38.30 1.50 64.11
N GLY A 652 -39.44 1.93 63.57
CA GLY A 652 -40.36 2.88 64.20
C GLY A 652 -41.60 3.13 63.34
N GLY A 653 -42.09 2.11 62.62
CA GLY A 653 -43.31 2.23 61.82
C GLY A 653 -44.58 2.35 62.67
N ILE A 654 -45.74 2.38 61.99
CA ILE A 654 -47.08 2.44 62.58
C ILE A 654 -47.27 1.46 63.76
N GLY A 655 -46.62 0.29 63.75
CA GLY A 655 -46.68 -0.67 64.85
C GLY A 655 -46.22 -0.10 66.20
N THR A 656 -45.12 0.65 66.26
CA THR A 656 -44.63 1.23 67.53
C THR A 656 -45.56 2.32 68.05
N ILE A 657 -46.16 3.10 67.14
CA ILE A 657 -47.18 4.10 67.49
C ILE A 657 -48.46 3.41 67.99
N ILE A 658 -48.92 2.35 67.32
CA ILE A 658 -50.07 1.55 67.75
C ILE A 658 -49.82 0.93 69.13
N PHE A 659 -48.63 0.38 69.39
CA PHE A 659 -48.30 -0.18 70.71
C PHE A 659 -48.20 0.89 71.79
N ALA A 660 -47.64 2.07 71.49
CA ALA A 660 -47.58 3.18 72.44
C ALA A 660 -48.98 3.75 72.75
N VAL A 661 -49.82 3.94 71.73
CA VAL A 661 -51.20 4.43 71.88
C VAL A 661 -52.08 3.38 72.56
N GLY A 662 -51.96 2.11 72.17
CA GLY A 662 -52.66 1.00 72.81
C GLY A 662 -52.26 0.83 74.28
N GLY A 663 -50.96 0.90 74.58
CA GLY A 663 -50.45 0.88 75.95
C GLY A 663 -50.96 2.07 76.78
N ALA A 664 -50.96 3.28 76.22
CA ALA A 664 -51.52 4.46 76.88
C ALA A 664 -53.03 4.34 77.11
N ALA A 665 -53.79 3.79 76.16
CA ALA A 665 -55.24 3.58 76.29
C ALA A 665 -55.56 2.53 77.36
N ILE A 666 -54.79 1.45 77.45
CA ILE A 666 -54.93 0.44 78.51
C ILE A 666 -54.61 1.06 79.88
N MET A 667 -53.55 1.85 79.99
CA MET A 667 -53.22 2.56 81.24
C MET A 667 -54.32 3.56 81.64
N ALA A 668 -54.90 4.27 80.68
CA ALA A 668 -56.03 5.18 80.93
C ALA A 668 -57.29 4.41 81.38
N ALA A 669 -57.58 3.26 80.77
CA ALA A 669 -58.69 2.41 81.17
C ALA A 669 -58.50 1.79 82.57
N ALA A 670 -57.27 1.38 82.90
CA ALA A 670 -56.92 0.88 84.24
C ALA A 670 -57.04 1.98 85.31
N LEU A 671 -56.55 3.19 85.03
CA LEU A 671 -56.73 4.36 85.92
C LEU A 671 -58.21 4.71 86.11
N TYR A 672 -59.00 4.70 85.03
CA TYR A 672 -60.45 4.96 85.10
C TYR A 672 -61.18 3.90 85.95
N ALA A 673 -60.88 2.61 85.77
CA ALA A 673 -61.46 1.53 86.57
C ALA A 673 -61.05 1.64 88.05
N TYR A 674 -59.80 1.99 88.34
CA TYR A 674 -59.31 2.23 89.70
C TYR A 674 -60.06 3.38 90.39
N PHE A 675 -60.28 4.51 89.70
CA PHE A 675 -61.04 5.63 90.26
C PHE A 675 -62.56 5.38 90.35
N LYS A 676 -63.11 4.48 89.54
CA LYS A 676 -64.53 4.09 89.59
C LYS A 676 -64.81 3.15 90.77
N ASN A 677 -63.94 2.18 91.04
CA ASN A 677 -64.15 1.24 92.14
C ASN A 677 -63.92 1.86 93.53
N ASN A 678 -63.18 2.98 93.63
CA ASN A 678 -62.95 3.68 94.91
C ASN A 678 -64.05 4.70 95.27
N LYS A 679 -65.21 4.70 94.59
CA LYS A 679 -66.36 5.57 94.92
C LYS A 679 -67.52 4.86 95.62
N ASP A 680 -67.47 3.53 95.77
CA ASP A 680 -68.56 2.74 96.35
C ASP A 680 -68.24 2.15 97.75
N GLU A 681 -67.15 2.57 98.41
CA GLU A 681 -66.82 2.15 99.79
C GLU A 681 -67.16 3.19 100.89
N ASP A 682 -67.98 4.20 100.61
CA ASP A 682 -68.43 5.18 101.61
C ASP A 682 -69.96 5.20 101.85
N GLN A 683 -70.68 4.10 101.53
CA GLN A 683 -72.04 3.88 102.05
C GLN A 683 -72.28 2.41 102.48
N LEU A 684 -72.31 2.23 103.82
CA LEU A 684 -72.89 1.15 104.64
C LEU A 684 -72.05 -0.10 104.96
N ALA A 685 -71.68 -0.18 106.25
CA ALA A 685 -71.61 -1.35 107.16
C ALA A 685 -70.65 -2.52 106.86
#